data_AF-A0A7J4EUS5-F1
#
_entry.id   AF-A0A7J4EUS5-F1
#
_cell.length_a   1.000
_cell.length_b   1.000
_cell.length_c   1.000
_cell.angle_alpha   90.00
_cell.angle_beta   90.00
_cell.angle_gamma   90.00
#
_symmetry.space_group_name_H-M   'P 1'
#
loop_
_entity.id
_entity.type
_entity.pdbx_description
1 polymer ?
#
loop_
_entity_poly.entity_id
_entity_poly.type
_entity_poly.pdbx_seq_one_letter_code
_entity_poly.pdbx_strand_id
1 'polypeptide(L)'
;MQKAGGVNVSKYDSILNKYPIPSTIKEEIRKELEKLNVTKKVATDIVERCYRTYLANLMEPGEAAGIVAAQSIGEPGTQMSLPYNEKIIIKEGEIIKPVEIGRLVDESIEKYGCKSIRDSEVCEVDGLYVLSLDQDEKVHWKRVLSCIRHRAPEKLISIRTRSGRKIVATPYHSFVVRSNNRITPVKGSELKTGDRIPVVKHMPANCIESVDISEYVSHEYIVNDLEIMPKGGKSLPRELELDFESGYFLGVYLAEGHSTKYFISVSNMNKEVQERVRKFAEKLNLNVGEYDNFSGFAKSHDIRIYSSLLSDFVRQFGKTSKEKKLPSFVFNSDPEFVRGLLQGYFDGDGNINVARKMIRIYSSSKELIDGIALLLSRFGIFSVKRRMKSQYGLVISFRYAELFADRIGSSIAEKRKKLLNLKSSKKIIYDAVDMIPSIATVFIEATRKLNYLTARKFTRKQKIGRATLLRHLDNMDSIAKSQNLNVEELEILRRAVNSDVVWDEIVGIREIECSDSYVYDISVEGLETFMTFDGIITHNTMRTFHYAGVAEIDVTLGLPRLIEILDVRKNPSTPLMTIRLTEEYAKNRKKAREVANRIEATYILDIADVSTDIRNLVIIVNPDEKALRRKGLTVEEIRKKIEKSLKTE
;
A
#
# COMPACT_ATOMS: atom_id res chain seq x y z
N MET A 1 24.16 -0.28 40.34
CA MET A 1 24.44 -1.73 40.21
C MET A 1 23.18 -2.51 40.56
N GLN A 2 22.30 -2.72 39.58
CA GLN A 2 21.18 -3.67 39.68
C GLN A 2 21.58 -4.92 38.90
N LYS A 3 21.42 -6.07 39.54
CA LYS A 3 21.80 -7.39 39.04
C LYS A 3 21.02 -7.69 37.76
N ALA A 4 21.76 -8.04 36.70
CA ALA A 4 21.20 -8.64 35.49
C ALA A 4 20.38 -9.88 35.87
N GLY A 5 19.11 -9.89 35.45
CA GLY A 5 18.25 -11.06 35.54
C GLY A 5 18.86 -12.19 34.72
N GLY A 6 19.26 -13.27 35.40
CA GLY A 6 19.71 -14.48 34.74
C GLY A 6 18.60 -15.00 33.83
N VAL A 7 18.93 -15.20 32.56
CA VAL A 7 18.10 -15.95 31.62
C VAL A 7 17.86 -17.32 32.23
N ASN A 8 16.61 -17.64 32.54
CA ASN A 8 16.22 -18.92 33.11
C ASN A 8 16.37 -19.98 32.01
N VAL A 9 17.54 -20.60 31.92
CA VAL A 9 17.86 -21.60 30.89
C VAL A 9 16.99 -22.83 31.15
N SER A 10 16.03 -23.09 30.26
CA SER A 10 15.13 -24.23 30.39
C SER A 10 15.92 -25.52 30.26
N LYS A 11 15.58 -26.53 31.08
CA LYS A 11 16.24 -27.85 31.04
C LYS A 11 16.12 -28.56 29.67
N TYR A 12 15.25 -28.07 28.79
CA TYR A 12 14.98 -28.59 27.44
C TYR A 12 15.69 -27.82 26.31
N ASP A 13 16.30 -26.66 26.57
CA ASP A 13 16.96 -25.84 25.53
C ASP A 13 18.11 -26.58 24.83
N SER A 14 18.85 -27.39 25.59
CA SER A 14 19.91 -28.25 25.07
C SER A 14 19.43 -29.31 24.06
N ILE A 15 18.13 -29.67 24.10
CA ILE A 15 17.50 -30.63 23.18
C ILE A 15 16.94 -29.86 21.98
N LEU A 16 16.18 -28.79 22.22
CA LEU A 16 15.55 -27.98 21.16
C LEU A 16 16.59 -27.36 20.20
N ASN A 17 17.74 -26.94 20.71
CA ASN A 17 18.79 -26.33 19.89
C ASN A 17 19.52 -27.32 18.98
N LYS A 18 19.37 -28.63 19.18
CA LYS A 18 19.94 -29.65 18.26
C LYS A 18 19.19 -29.75 16.94
N TYR A 19 17.93 -29.29 16.88
CA TYR A 19 17.09 -29.41 15.70
C TYR A 19 16.87 -28.04 15.03
N PRO A 20 17.01 -27.95 13.70
CA PRO A 20 16.86 -26.70 12.94
C PRO A 20 15.37 -26.39 12.69
N ILE A 21 14.63 -26.13 13.77
CA ILE A 21 13.20 -25.75 13.76
C ILE A 21 13.08 -24.24 14.04
N PRO A 22 12.09 -23.53 13.45
CA PRO A 22 11.81 -22.11 13.75
C PRO A 22 11.67 -21.81 15.25
N SER A 23 12.09 -20.61 15.66
CA SER A 23 12.11 -20.17 17.06
C SER A 23 10.73 -20.14 17.71
N THR A 24 9.69 -19.77 16.95
CA THR A 24 8.28 -19.78 17.41
C THR A 24 7.81 -21.17 17.81
N ILE A 25 8.09 -22.17 16.97
CA ILE A 25 7.74 -23.57 17.24
C ILE A 25 8.59 -24.12 18.40
N LYS A 26 9.87 -23.74 18.50
CA LYS A 26 10.71 -24.10 19.66
C LYS A 26 10.13 -23.56 20.96
N GLU A 27 9.61 -22.34 20.96
CA GLU A 27 8.96 -21.72 22.12
C GLU A 27 7.68 -22.44 22.52
N GLU A 28 6.86 -22.82 21.54
CA GLU A 28 5.62 -23.56 21.77
C GLU A 28 5.87 -24.97 22.32
N ILE A 29 6.82 -25.70 21.72
CA ILE A 29 7.26 -27.01 22.22
C ILE A 29 7.83 -26.85 23.64
N ARG A 30 8.61 -25.79 23.91
CA ARG A 30 9.17 -25.54 25.25
C ARG A 30 8.06 -25.37 26.29
N LYS A 31 7.08 -24.51 26.02
CA LYS A 31 5.95 -24.26 26.93
C LYS A 31 5.19 -25.54 27.26
N GLU A 32 4.91 -26.39 26.27
CA GLU A 32 4.20 -27.65 26.49
C GLU A 32 5.06 -28.70 27.21
N LEU A 33 6.36 -28.79 26.91
CA LEU A 33 7.28 -29.68 27.64
C LEU A 33 7.42 -29.29 29.12
N GLU A 34 7.46 -28.00 29.41
CA GLU A 34 7.50 -27.47 30.78
C GLU A 34 6.22 -27.75 31.54
N LYS A 35 5.06 -27.55 30.88
CA LYS A 35 3.73 -27.85 31.43
C LYS A 35 3.55 -29.34 31.75
N LEU A 36 4.05 -30.23 30.89
CA LEU A 36 3.97 -31.68 31.07
C LEU A 36 5.07 -32.24 32.00
N ASN A 37 6.08 -31.44 32.31
CA ASN A 37 7.22 -31.79 33.17
C ASN A 37 7.86 -33.16 32.84
N VAL A 38 8.05 -33.45 31.56
CA VAL A 38 8.54 -34.75 31.08
C VAL A 38 10.05 -34.95 31.30
N THR A 39 10.49 -36.21 31.35
CA THR A 39 11.92 -36.56 31.47
C THR A 39 12.69 -36.21 30.19
N LYS A 40 14.02 -36.01 30.28
CA LYS A 40 14.86 -35.65 29.12
C LYS A 40 14.76 -36.64 27.95
N LYS A 41 14.60 -37.93 28.24
CA LYS A 41 14.45 -38.97 27.21
C LYS A 41 13.15 -38.79 26.43
N VAL A 42 12.03 -38.66 27.15
CA VAL A 42 10.71 -38.42 26.56
C VAL A 42 10.66 -37.08 25.82
N ALA A 43 11.29 -36.03 26.35
CA ALA A 43 11.40 -34.74 25.67
C ALA A 43 12.18 -34.85 24.35
N THR A 44 13.23 -35.67 24.29
CA THR A 44 13.99 -35.91 23.05
C THR A 44 13.11 -36.59 22.01
N ASP A 45 12.36 -37.63 22.40
CA ASP A 45 11.46 -38.34 21.48
C ASP A 45 10.33 -37.44 20.97
N ILE A 46 9.78 -36.57 21.82
CA ILE A 46 8.75 -35.59 21.44
C ILE A 46 9.33 -34.58 20.44
N VAL A 47 10.48 -33.97 20.76
CA VAL A 47 11.12 -32.99 19.88
C VAL A 47 11.51 -33.61 18.55
N GLU A 48 12.02 -34.85 18.54
CA GLU A 48 12.34 -35.57 17.31
C GLU A 48 11.08 -35.85 16.48
N ARG A 49 9.98 -36.23 17.12
CA ARG A 49 8.71 -36.47 16.42
C ARG A 49 8.14 -35.17 15.85
N CYS A 50 8.15 -34.08 16.62
CA CYS A 50 7.79 -32.75 16.14
C CYS A 50 8.68 -32.31 14.98
N TYR A 51 9.99 -32.59 15.03
CA TYR A 51 10.90 -32.29 13.94
C TYR A 51 10.58 -33.10 12.67
N ARG A 52 10.31 -34.40 12.80
CA ARG A 52 9.91 -35.24 11.66
C ARG A 52 8.59 -34.79 11.06
N THR A 53 7.61 -34.43 11.89
CA THR A 53 6.35 -33.85 11.44
C THR A 53 6.57 -32.50 10.77
N TYR A 54 7.42 -31.64 11.31
CA TYR A 54 7.80 -30.37 10.68
C TYR A 54 8.42 -30.61 9.30
N LEU A 55 9.37 -31.55 9.18
CA LEU A 55 9.97 -31.92 7.90
C LEU A 55 8.95 -32.48 6.90
N ALA A 56 8.00 -33.28 7.37
CA ALA A 56 6.95 -33.86 6.54
C ALA A 56 5.89 -32.84 6.09
N ASN A 57 5.77 -31.70 6.79
CA ASN A 57 4.85 -30.61 6.46
C ASN A 57 5.57 -29.39 5.86
N LEU A 58 6.88 -29.46 5.62
CA LEU A 58 7.61 -28.40 4.92
C LEU A 58 7.12 -28.24 3.48
N MET A 59 6.62 -29.32 2.88
CA MET A 59 5.97 -29.35 1.57
C MET A 59 4.93 -30.47 1.55
N GLU A 60 3.80 -30.25 0.88
CA GLU A 60 2.80 -31.31 0.73
C GLU A 60 3.28 -32.37 -0.28
N PRO A 61 3.02 -33.67 -0.02
CA PRO A 61 3.30 -34.72 -1.00
C PRO A 61 2.57 -34.45 -2.33
N GLY A 62 3.33 -34.25 -3.41
CA GLY A 62 2.80 -33.92 -4.75
C GLY A 62 2.99 -32.45 -5.15
N GLU A 63 3.43 -31.61 -4.22
CA GLU A 63 3.79 -30.22 -4.50
C GLU A 63 5.11 -30.17 -5.31
N ALA A 64 5.13 -29.37 -6.37
CA ALA A 64 6.21 -29.37 -7.35
C ALA A 64 7.46 -28.66 -6.82
N ALA A 65 8.19 -29.31 -5.89
CA ALA A 65 9.42 -28.81 -5.28
C ALA A 65 10.44 -28.32 -6.33
N GLY A 66 10.50 -28.97 -7.50
CA GLY A 66 11.33 -28.53 -8.62
C GLY A 66 10.88 -27.22 -9.26
N ILE A 67 9.58 -26.90 -9.31
CA ILE A 67 9.05 -25.62 -9.82
C ILE A 67 9.30 -24.51 -8.80
N VAL A 68 9.04 -24.77 -7.50
CA VAL A 68 9.32 -23.83 -6.41
C VAL A 68 10.83 -23.52 -6.32
N ALA A 69 11.68 -24.55 -6.41
CA ALA A 69 13.14 -24.38 -6.45
C ALA A 69 13.62 -23.72 -7.75
N ALA A 70 13.07 -24.07 -8.92
CA ALA A 70 13.42 -23.44 -10.19
C ALA A 70 12.96 -21.97 -10.27
N GLN A 71 11.83 -21.61 -9.66
CA GLN A 71 11.40 -20.23 -9.48
C GLN A 71 12.37 -19.45 -8.58
N SER A 72 12.85 -20.07 -7.51
CA SER A 72 13.87 -19.51 -6.61
C SER A 72 15.24 -19.31 -7.29
N ILE A 73 15.52 -20.08 -8.34
CA ILE A 73 16.76 -20.00 -9.16
C ILE A 73 16.58 -19.05 -10.35
N GLY A 74 15.35 -18.91 -10.86
CA GLY A 74 15.01 -18.24 -12.12
C GLY A 74 14.72 -16.76 -11.99
N GLU A 75 14.53 -16.23 -10.78
CA GLU A 75 14.64 -14.80 -10.58
C GLU A 75 16.12 -14.41 -10.65
N PRO A 76 16.54 -13.57 -11.61
CA PRO A 76 17.75 -12.82 -11.37
C PRO A 76 17.54 -12.12 -10.02
N GLY A 77 18.57 -12.03 -9.18
CA GLY A 77 18.54 -11.17 -7.99
C GLY A 77 18.43 -9.72 -8.43
N THR A 78 17.28 -9.38 -9.01
CA THR A 78 16.94 -8.07 -9.52
C THR A 78 16.78 -7.24 -8.28
N GLN A 79 17.73 -6.33 -8.08
CA GLN A 79 17.72 -5.31 -7.04
C GLN A 79 16.46 -4.46 -7.25
N MET A 80 15.29 -4.91 -6.81
CA MET A 80 14.01 -4.24 -7.01
C MET A 80 13.88 -3.23 -5.89
N SER A 81 14.43 -2.05 -6.10
CA SER A 81 14.79 -1.18 -4.98
C SER A 81 14.68 0.29 -5.32
N LEU A 82 14.57 1.09 -4.27
CA LEU A 82 14.48 2.54 -4.30
C LEU A 82 15.80 3.17 -3.83
N PRO A 83 16.15 4.38 -4.30
CA PRO A 83 17.30 5.12 -3.79
C PRO A 83 17.07 5.56 -2.34
N TYR A 84 18.15 5.90 -1.63
CA TYR A 84 18.11 6.20 -0.19
C TYR A 84 17.05 7.24 0.20
N ASN A 85 17.01 8.32 -0.58
CA ASN A 85 16.20 9.51 -0.31
C ASN A 85 14.72 9.37 -0.71
N GLU A 86 14.32 8.25 -1.32
CA GLU A 86 12.91 8.04 -1.65
C GLU A 86 12.12 7.88 -0.35
N LYS A 87 11.08 8.70 -0.18
CA LYS A 87 10.26 8.68 1.04
C LYS A 87 9.10 7.72 0.87
N ILE A 88 8.83 6.91 1.88
CA ILE A 88 7.68 6.03 1.97
C ILE A 88 6.82 6.40 3.18
N ILE A 89 5.54 6.01 3.14
CA ILE A 89 4.65 6.14 4.30
C ILE A 89 4.66 4.83 5.08
N ILE A 90 5.07 4.92 6.34
CA ILE A 90 5.02 3.79 7.29
C ILE A 90 4.05 4.09 8.42
N LYS A 91 3.60 3.04 9.10
CA LYS A 91 2.92 3.07 10.39
C LYS A 91 3.71 2.22 11.38
N GLU A 92 4.16 2.85 12.48
CA GLU A 92 4.79 2.18 13.63
C GLU A 92 3.92 2.41 14.86
N GLY A 93 3.42 1.32 15.45
CA GLY A 93 2.35 1.42 16.43
C GLY A 93 1.15 2.18 15.84
N GLU A 94 0.73 3.27 16.49
CA GLU A 94 -0.33 4.16 16.00
C GLU A 94 0.18 5.40 15.25
N ILE A 95 1.47 5.47 14.93
CA ILE A 95 2.05 6.68 14.32
C ILE A 95 2.35 6.43 12.85
N ILE A 96 1.64 7.15 11.98
CA ILE A 96 1.90 7.27 10.56
C ILE A 96 2.97 8.34 10.34
N LYS A 97 4.05 8.02 9.64
CA LYS A 97 5.09 9.00 9.33
C LYS A 97 5.72 8.76 7.95
N PRO A 98 6.04 9.85 7.21
CA PRO A 98 6.92 9.75 6.07
C PRO A 98 8.35 9.53 6.54
N VAL A 99 9.03 8.52 5.99
CA VAL A 99 10.44 8.23 6.26
C VAL A 99 11.20 7.99 4.97
N GLU A 100 12.48 8.35 4.96
CA GLU A 100 13.40 7.94 3.90
C GLU A 100 13.64 6.43 4.02
N ILE A 101 13.43 5.70 2.94
CA ILE A 101 13.53 4.23 2.95
C ILE A 101 14.93 3.77 3.32
N GLY A 102 15.98 4.46 2.86
CA GLY A 102 17.35 4.11 3.20
C GLY A 102 17.62 4.22 4.69
N ARG A 103 17.22 5.34 5.30
CA ARG A 103 17.31 5.56 6.75
C ARG A 103 16.57 4.48 7.54
N LEU A 104 15.33 4.17 7.14
CA LEU A 104 14.51 3.14 7.79
C LEU A 104 15.20 1.77 7.78
N VAL A 105 15.71 1.36 6.62
CA VAL A 105 16.37 0.06 6.46
C VAL A 105 17.67 0.00 7.25
N ASP A 106 18.49 1.06 7.19
CA ASP A 106 19.76 1.11 7.93
C ASP A 106 19.53 1.08 9.45
N GLU A 107 18.61 1.88 9.98
CA GLU A 107 18.23 1.85 11.40
C GLU A 107 17.66 0.49 11.82
N SER A 108 16.91 -0.18 10.92
CA SER A 108 16.38 -1.53 11.18
C SER A 108 17.49 -2.58 11.23
N ILE A 109 18.44 -2.54 10.30
CA ILE A 109 19.60 -3.44 10.28
C ILE A 109 20.44 -3.26 11.54
N GLU A 110 20.66 -2.03 11.99
CA GLU A 110 21.40 -1.73 13.21
C GLU A 110 20.67 -2.27 14.46
N LYS A 111 19.34 -2.13 14.50
CA LYS A 111 18.53 -2.54 15.64
C LYS A 111 18.30 -4.05 15.75
N TYR A 112 17.95 -4.72 14.65
CA TYR A 112 17.51 -6.12 14.65
C TYR A 112 18.57 -7.08 14.12
N GLY A 113 19.65 -6.57 13.53
CA GLY A 113 20.66 -7.37 12.83
C GLY A 113 20.17 -7.83 11.45
N CYS A 114 21.11 -8.25 10.60
CA CYS A 114 20.79 -8.73 9.26
C CYS A 114 21.50 -10.06 8.94
N LYS A 115 20.96 -10.75 7.94
CA LYS A 115 21.57 -11.90 7.29
C LYS A 115 22.04 -11.47 5.91
N SER A 116 23.30 -11.69 5.59
CA SER A 116 23.82 -11.46 4.24
C SER A 116 23.49 -12.65 3.34
N ILE A 117 22.82 -12.37 2.21
CA ILE A 117 22.47 -13.34 1.18
C ILE A 117 23.01 -12.81 -0.14
N ARG A 118 24.11 -13.39 -0.63
CA ARG A 118 24.87 -12.89 -1.81
C ARG A 118 25.25 -11.41 -1.61
N ASP A 119 24.84 -10.53 -2.51
CA ASP A 119 25.11 -9.08 -2.49
C ASP A 119 24.04 -8.26 -1.76
N SER A 120 23.19 -8.92 -0.97
CA SER A 120 22.04 -8.32 -0.31
C SER A 120 22.06 -8.58 1.19
N GLU A 121 21.57 -7.64 1.97
CA GLU A 121 21.38 -7.76 3.41
C GLU A 121 19.89 -7.74 3.72
N VAL A 122 19.43 -8.74 4.47
CA VAL A 122 18.04 -8.91 4.84
C VAL A 122 17.91 -8.83 6.35
N CYS A 123 17.05 -7.92 6.81
CA CYS A 123 16.71 -7.71 8.21
C CYS A 123 15.24 -8.06 8.43
N GLU A 124 14.94 -9.08 9.23
CA GLU A 124 13.57 -9.36 9.66
C GLU A 124 13.13 -8.28 10.66
N VAL A 125 11.93 -7.73 10.46
CA VAL A 125 11.40 -6.64 11.30
C VAL A 125 10.02 -6.99 11.82
N ASP A 126 9.63 -6.37 12.94
CA ASP A 126 8.29 -6.51 13.52
C ASP A 126 7.75 -5.15 14.00
N GLY A 127 6.42 -5.03 14.05
CA GLY A 127 5.73 -3.79 14.47
C GLY A 127 5.74 -2.65 13.44
N LEU A 128 6.17 -2.92 12.20
CA LEU A 128 6.23 -1.96 11.11
C LEU A 128 5.18 -2.31 10.04
N TYR A 129 4.45 -1.29 9.56
CA TYR A 129 3.38 -1.45 8.58
C TYR A 129 3.50 -0.41 7.46
N VAL A 130 2.99 -0.75 6.28
CA VAL A 130 2.93 0.14 5.11
C VAL A 130 1.57 0.03 4.42
N LEU A 131 1.22 1.06 3.64
CA LEU A 131 0.01 1.02 2.81
C LEU A 131 0.27 0.18 1.55
N SER A 132 -0.44 -0.95 1.43
CA SER A 132 -0.40 -1.88 0.31
C SER A 132 -1.76 -1.93 -0.39
N LEU A 133 -1.74 -2.24 -1.69
CA LEU A 133 -2.92 -2.51 -2.50
C LEU A 133 -3.30 -3.99 -2.44
N ASP A 134 -4.59 -4.31 -2.49
CA ASP A 134 -5.11 -5.68 -2.69
C ASP A 134 -5.70 -5.88 -4.11
N GLN A 135 -6.15 -7.09 -4.44
CA GLN A 135 -6.72 -7.39 -5.77
C GLN A 135 -8.05 -6.69 -6.05
N ASP A 136 -8.76 -6.23 -5.02
CA ASP A 136 -9.99 -5.44 -5.15
C ASP A 136 -9.72 -3.94 -5.31
N GLU A 137 -8.45 -3.56 -5.50
CA GLU A 137 -7.97 -2.19 -5.64
C GLU A 137 -8.22 -1.33 -4.40
N LYS A 138 -8.22 -1.96 -3.22
CA LYS A 138 -8.33 -1.33 -1.90
C LYS A 138 -6.98 -1.21 -1.22
N VAL A 139 -6.82 -0.12 -0.46
CA VAL A 139 -5.56 0.20 0.20
C VAL A 139 -5.66 -0.13 1.70
N HIS A 140 -4.76 -0.98 2.18
CA HIS A 140 -4.75 -1.47 3.56
C HIS A 140 -3.36 -1.32 4.20
N TRP A 141 -3.35 -1.19 5.52
CA TRP A 141 -2.11 -1.36 6.29
C TRP A 141 -1.73 -2.84 6.30
N LYS A 142 -0.52 -3.14 5.80
CA LYS A 142 0.04 -4.49 5.73
C LYS A 142 1.38 -4.51 6.45
N ARG A 143 1.66 -5.61 7.13
CA ARG A 143 2.89 -5.78 7.91
C ARG A 143 4.11 -5.87 7.00
N VAL A 144 5.18 -5.18 7.38
CA VAL A 144 6.50 -5.33 6.79
C VAL A 144 7.17 -6.55 7.43
N LEU A 145 7.56 -7.51 6.60
CA LEU A 145 8.20 -8.75 7.02
C LEU A 145 9.71 -8.59 7.16
N SER A 146 10.32 -7.87 6.21
CA SER A 146 11.77 -7.62 6.25
C SER A 146 12.14 -6.33 5.52
N CYS A 147 13.22 -5.72 5.96
CA CYS A 147 13.92 -4.63 5.29
C CYS A 147 15.11 -5.21 4.52
N ILE A 148 15.35 -4.70 3.31
CA ILE A 148 16.34 -5.25 2.40
C ILE A 148 17.23 -4.13 1.87
N ARG A 149 18.54 -4.37 1.88
CA ARG A 149 19.56 -3.48 1.31
C ARG A 149 20.37 -4.22 0.25
N HIS A 150 20.57 -3.61 -0.91
CA HIS A 150 21.36 -4.16 -2.01
C HIS A 150 22.40 -3.15 -2.46
N ARG A 151 23.54 -3.62 -3.00
CA ARG A 151 24.48 -2.73 -3.70
C ARG A 151 23.77 -2.02 -4.85
N ALA A 152 23.99 -0.72 -4.98
CA ALA A 152 23.34 0.06 -6.02
C ALA A 152 23.84 -0.32 -7.43
N PRO A 153 22.96 -0.32 -8.44
CA PRO A 153 23.38 -0.40 -9.84
C PRO A 153 23.92 0.95 -10.32
N GLU A 154 24.62 0.98 -11.45
CA GLU A 154 25.13 2.24 -12.03
C GLU A 154 24.01 3.20 -12.47
N LYS A 155 22.84 2.65 -12.81
CA LYS A 155 21.72 3.39 -13.40
C LYS A 155 20.41 3.10 -12.70
N LEU A 156 19.59 4.14 -12.55
CA LEU A 156 18.20 4.10 -12.10
C LEU A 156 17.25 4.58 -13.21
N ILE A 157 15.96 4.31 -13.04
CA ILE A 157 14.90 4.88 -13.86
C ILE A 157 14.08 5.90 -13.05
N SER A 158 13.83 7.06 -13.64
CA SER A 158 12.89 8.07 -13.15
C SER A 158 11.61 7.99 -13.96
N ILE A 159 10.52 7.58 -13.32
CA ILE A 159 9.19 7.53 -13.92
C ILE A 159 8.42 8.80 -13.53
N ARG A 160 7.70 9.37 -14.50
CA ARG A 160 6.79 10.49 -14.28
C ARG A 160 5.40 10.15 -14.80
N THR A 161 4.38 10.40 -13.99
CA THR A 161 2.98 10.17 -14.35
C THR A 161 2.26 11.43 -14.85
N ARG A 162 1.08 11.26 -15.45
CA ARG A 162 0.24 12.32 -16.02
C ARG A 162 -0.30 13.24 -14.93
N SER A 163 -0.58 12.73 -13.73
CA SER A 163 -0.90 13.60 -12.58
C SER A 163 0.31 14.38 -12.03
N GLY A 164 1.51 14.18 -12.58
CA GLY A 164 2.71 14.91 -12.21
C GLY A 164 3.50 14.29 -11.06
N ARG A 165 3.12 13.09 -10.62
CA ARG A 165 3.86 12.30 -9.64
C ARG A 165 5.10 11.66 -10.26
N LYS A 166 6.05 11.31 -9.41
CA LYS A 166 7.34 10.76 -9.78
C LYS A 166 7.79 9.71 -8.78
N ILE A 167 8.50 8.72 -9.30
CA ILE A 167 9.20 7.71 -8.52
C ILE A 167 10.53 7.43 -9.21
N VAL A 168 11.57 7.25 -8.42
CA VAL A 168 12.87 6.78 -8.87
C VAL A 168 13.06 5.37 -8.32
N ALA A 169 13.43 4.44 -9.19
CA ALA A 169 13.66 3.05 -8.81
C ALA A 169 14.74 2.44 -9.70
N THR A 170 15.24 1.27 -9.35
CA THR A 170 16.11 0.51 -10.25
C THR A 170 15.34 0.07 -11.52
N PRO A 171 16.01 -0.19 -12.66
CA PRO A 171 15.35 -0.65 -13.88
C PRO A 171 14.59 -1.97 -13.70
N TYR A 172 15.02 -2.80 -12.75
CA TYR A 172 14.40 -4.09 -12.51
C TYR A 172 13.28 -4.06 -11.46
N HIS A 173 13.09 -2.93 -10.77
CA HIS A 173 12.02 -2.73 -9.80
C HIS A 173 10.65 -3.06 -10.37
N SER A 174 9.83 -3.83 -9.66
CA SER A 174 8.48 -4.15 -10.12
C SER A 174 7.51 -3.02 -9.78
N PHE A 175 6.59 -2.83 -10.69
CA PHE A 175 5.41 -2.01 -10.52
C PHE A 175 4.20 -2.91 -10.69
N VAL A 176 3.02 -2.42 -10.31
CA VAL A 176 1.79 -3.12 -10.66
C VAL A 176 1.02 -2.37 -11.72
N VAL A 177 0.43 -3.12 -12.64
CA VAL A 177 -0.50 -2.62 -13.65
C VAL A 177 -1.80 -3.41 -13.56
N ARG A 178 -2.87 -2.87 -14.13
CA ARG A 178 -4.15 -3.56 -14.21
C ARG A 178 -4.31 -4.23 -15.57
N SER A 179 -4.32 -5.55 -15.59
CA SER A 179 -4.48 -6.38 -16.78
C SER A 179 -5.61 -7.38 -16.57
N ASN A 180 -6.53 -7.52 -17.55
CA ASN A 180 -7.67 -8.44 -17.47
C ASN A 180 -8.48 -8.34 -16.15
N ASN A 181 -8.68 -7.12 -15.65
CA ASN A 181 -9.35 -6.83 -14.36
C ASN A 181 -8.66 -7.36 -13.12
N ARG A 182 -7.37 -7.70 -13.20
CA ARG A 182 -6.54 -8.09 -12.08
C ARG A 182 -5.32 -7.19 -11.97
N ILE A 183 -4.74 -7.16 -10.78
CA ILE A 183 -3.50 -6.43 -10.53
C ILE A 183 -2.35 -7.40 -10.77
N THR A 184 -1.49 -7.05 -11.73
CA THR A 184 -0.38 -7.89 -12.17
C THR A 184 0.95 -7.14 -12.03
N PRO A 185 2.00 -7.75 -11.49
CA PRO A 185 3.33 -7.15 -11.45
C PRO A 185 3.93 -7.04 -12.86
N VAL A 186 4.68 -5.98 -13.11
CA VAL A 186 5.42 -5.68 -14.35
C VAL A 186 6.76 -5.04 -13.98
N LYS A 187 7.84 -5.47 -14.62
CA LYS A 187 9.18 -4.93 -14.38
C LYS A 187 9.31 -3.50 -14.90
N GLY A 188 10.08 -2.67 -14.20
CA GLY A 188 10.36 -1.29 -14.59
C GLY A 188 10.91 -1.15 -16.01
N SER A 189 11.75 -2.10 -16.44
CA SER A 189 12.33 -2.18 -17.79
C SER A 189 11.31 -2.51 -18.88
N GLU A 190 10.17 -3.10 -18.51
CA GLU A 190 9.09 -3.45 -19.44
C GLU A 190 8.03 -2.35 -19.52
N LEU A 191 8.03 -1.40 -18.58
CA LEU A 191 7.11 -0.26 -18.58
C LEU A 191 7.39 0.66 -19.77
N LYS A 192 6.29 1.16 -20.35
CA LYS A 192 6.30 2.07 -21.48
C LYS A 192 5.43 3.29 -21.19
N THR A 193 5.72 4.37 -21.90
CA THR A 193 4.84 5.54 -21.89
C THR A 193 3.45 5.13 -22.36
N GLY A 194 2.41 5.49 -21.60
CA GLY A 194 1.03 5.08 -21.84
C GLY A 194 0.52 3.99 -20.89
N ASP A 195 1.42 3.22 -20.28
CA ASP A 195 1.07 2.28 -19.20
C ASP A 195 0.55 3.04 -17.98
N ARG A 196 -0.21 2.36 -17.13
CA ARG A 196 -0.88 2.98 -15.97
C ARG A 196 -0.51 2.26 -14.68
N ILE A 197 0.01 3.02 -13.72
CA ILE A 197 0.41 2.55 -12.39
C ILE A 197 -0.50 3.15 -11.32
N PRO A 198 -0.74 2.46 -10.20
CA PRO A 198 -1.67 2.92 -9.19
C PRO A 198 -1.10 4.08 -8.39
N VAL A 199 -1.96 5.05 -8.13
CA VAL A 199 -1.70 6.18 -7.25
C VAL A 199 -2.82 6.26 -6.23
N VAL A 200 -2.48 6.41 -4.96
CA VAL A 200 -3.46 6.52 -3.88
C VAL A 200 -4.47 7.64 -4.15
N LYS A 201 -5.75 7.30 -4.02
CA LYS A 201 -6.89 8.22 -4.08
C LYS A 201 -7.47 8.45 -2.71
N HIS A 202 -7.41 7.45 -1.84
CA HIS A 202 -7.86 7.51 -0.47
C HIS A 202 -6.78 6.98 0.47
N MET A 203 -6.38 7.81 1.43
CA MET A 203 -5.41 7.44 2.46
C MET A 203 -6.14 7.24 3.79
N PRO A 204 -6.00 6.06 4.45
CA PRO A 204 -6.54 5.84 5.78
C PRO A 204 -5.95 6.81 6.80
N ALA A 205 -6.77 7.26 7.74
CA ALA A 205 -6.35 8.12 8.85
C ALA A 205 -6.15 7.29 10.12
N ASN A 206 -5.12 7.62 10.90
CA ASN A 206 -5.24 7.53 12.35
C ASN A 206 -5.76 8.88 12.83
N CYS A 207 -6.53 8.93 13.92
CA CYS A 207 -7.19 10.15 14.39
C CYS A 207 -6.71 10.47 15.82
N ILE A 208 -5.55 11.09 15.95
CA ILE A 208 -5.10 11.69 17.20
C ILE A 208 -5.76 13.05 17.40
N GLU A 209 -6.17 13.33 18.64
CA GLU A 209 -6.93 14.52 19.03
C GLU A 209 -6.06 15.61 19.66
N SER A 210 -4.86 15.27 20.15
CA SER A 210 -3.88 16.22 20.68
C SER A 210 -2.44 15.82 20.39
N VAL A 211 -1.51 16.75 20.57
CA VAL A 211 -0.07 16.50 20.56
C VAL A 211 0.62 17.20 21.73
N ASP A 212 1.57 16.50 22.34
CA ASP A 212 2.49 17.08 23.32
C ASP A 212 3.47 18.03 22.61
N ILE A 213 3.28 19.34 22.79
CA ILE A 213 4.13 20.38 22.20
C ILE A 213 5.60 20.18 22.60
N SER A 214 5.89 19.61 23.77
CA SER A 214 7.27 19.44 24.27
C SER A 214 8.09 18.48 23.41
N GLU A 215 7.44 17.58 22.67
CA GLU A 215 8.10 16.68 21.71
C GLU A 215 8.51 17.39 20.41
N TYR A 216 8.00 18.59 20.17
CA TYR A 216 8.11 19.32 18.90
C TYR A 216 8.82 20.69 19.05
N VAL A 217 9.48 20.92 20.18
CA VAL A 217 10.25 22.14 20.45
C VAL A 217 11.74 21.81 20.57
N SER A 218 12.58 22.80 20.25
CA SER A 218 14.03 22.60 20.14
C SER A 218 14.82 23.17 21.33
N HIS A 219 14.26 24.14 22.05
CA HIS A 219 14.90 24.70 23.24
C HIS A 219 14.51 23.94 24.51
N GLU A 220 15.38 24.02 25.52
CA GLU A 220 15.04 23.55 26.87
C GLU A 220 14.04 24.51 27.52
N TYR A 221 12.80 24.03 27.64
CA TYR A 221 11.72 24.66 28.38
C TYR A 221 11.50 23.92 29.71
N ILE A 222 10.93 24.61 30.70
CA ILE A 222 10.49 23.96 31.93
C ILE A 222 9.14 23.31 31.61
N VAL A 223 9.05 21.99 31.73
CA VAL A 223 7.85 21.20 31.41
C VAL A 223 7.30 20.61 32.69
N ASN A 224 6.00 20.82 32.95
CA ASN A 224 5.25 20.10 33.97
C ASN A 224 4.15 19.26 33.31
N ASP A 225 3.27 18.64 34.10
CA ASP A 225 2.24 17.75 33.57
C ASP A 225 1.18 18.46 32.70
N LEU A 226 0.99 19.78 32.86
CA LEU A 226 -0.08 20.55 32.22
C LEU A 226 0.42 21.61 31.24
N GLU A 227 1.58 22.19 31.48
CA GLU A 227 2.09 23.37 30.77
C GLU A 227 3.59 23.30 30.48
N ILE A 228 3.99 24.06 29.47
CA ILE A 228 5.37 24.31 29.07
C ILE A 228 5.67 25.79 29.30
N MET A 229 6.70 26.06 30.08
CA MET A 229 7.06 27.41 30.53
C MET A 229 8.38 27.87 29.90
N PRO A 230 8.40 28.98 29.14
CA PRO A 230 9.62 29.62 28.69
C PRO A 230 10.31 30.40 29.82
N LYS A 231 11.64 30.60 29.68
CA LYS A 231 12.43 31.45 30.61
C LYS A 231 11.88 32.88 30.72
N GLY A 232 11.16 33.35 29.71
CA GLY A 232 10.38 34.58 29.74
C GLY A 232 9.26 34.52 28.71
N GLY A 233 8.09 35.06 29.05
CA GLY A 233 6.87 35.00 28.23
C GLY A 233 5.76 34.17 28.89
N LYS A 234 4.65 33.99 28.17
CA LYS A 234 3.50 33.20 28.64
C LYS A 234 3.77 31.70 28.47
N SER A 235 3.28 30.88 29.40
CA SER A 235 3.23 29.43 29.24
C SER A 235 2.23 29.03 28.17
N LEU A 236 2.39 27.82 27.64
CA LEU A 236 1.39 27.16 26.79
C LEU A 236 0.96 25.85 27.44
N PRO A 237 -0.25 25.36 27.17
CA PRO A 237 -0.61 24.00 27.52
C PRO A 237 0.38 23.02 26.88
N ARG A 238 0.70 21.94 27.60
CA ARG A 238 1.56 20.88 27.10
C ARG A 238 0.92 20.17 25.91
N GLU A 239 -0.37 19.85 26.05
CA GLU A 239 -1.18 19.27 24.98
C GLU A 239 -1.81 20.36 24.11
N LEU A 240 -1.47 20.37 22.83
CA LEU A 240 -2.19 21.15 21.82
C LEU A 240 -3.33 20.31 21.25
N GLU A 241 -4.56 20.76 21.46
CA GLU A 241 -5.73 20.19 20.79
C GLU A 241 -5.62 20.35 19.27
N LEU A 242 -5.73 19.22 18.57
CA LEU A 242 -5.81 19.13 17.12
C LEU A 242 -7.27 19.31 16.68
N ASP A 243 -7.75 20.54 16.82
CA ASP A 243 -9.08 20.95 16.36
C ASP A 243 -9.02 21.76 15.07
N PHE A 244 -10.18 22.20 14.60
CA PHE A 244 -10.29 23.02 13.40
C PHE A 244 -9.51 24.34 13.50
N GLU A 245 -9.52 25.03 14.64
CA GLU A 245 -8.90 26.36 14.77
C GLU A 245 -7.36 26.26 14.82
N SER A 246 -6.81 25.28 15.55
CA SER A 246 -5.39 24.94 15.52
C SER A 246 -4.94 24.58 14.10
N GLY A 247 -5.72 23.74 13.41
CA GLY A 247 -5.48 23.38 12.02
C GLY A 247 -5.47 24.62 11.13
N TYR A 248 -6.52 25.44 11.21
CA TYR A 248 -6.68 26.63 10.38
C TYR A 248 -5.51 27.60 10.53
N PHE A 249 -5.09 27.91 11.76
CA PHE A 249 -3.93 28.75 12.00
C PHE A 249 -2.66 28.19 11.37
N LEU A 250 -2.38 26.89 11.55
CA LEU A 250 -1.20 26.25 10.97
C LEU A 250 -1.26 26.22 9.43
N GLY A 251 -2.45 26.08 8.86
CA GLY A 251 -2.69 26.21 7.42
C GLY A 251 -2.34 27.60 6.90
N VAL A 252 -2.80 28.65 7.59
CA VAL A 252 -2.45 30.04 7.25
C VAL A 252 -0.96 30.29 7.44
N TYR A 253 -0.34 29.74 8.49
CA TYR A 253 1.11 29.84 8.70
C TYR A 253 1.93 29.19 7.57
N LEU A 254 1.46 28.08 7.03
CA LEU A 254 2.09 27.41 5.88
C LEU A 254 2.02 28.25 4.60
N ALA A 255 0.95 29.04 4.42
CA ALA A 255 0.76 29.92 3.26
C ALA A 255 1.57 31.21 3.39
N GLU A 256 1.32 31.97 4.47
CA GLU A 256 1.78 33.36 4.59
C GLU A 256 2.51 33.65 5.91
N GLY A 257 2.79 32.60 6.70
CA GLY A 257 3.40 32.72 8.01
C GLY A 257 4.92 32.77 8.00
N HIS A 258 5.46 33.66 8.82
CA HIS A 258 6.87 33.77 9.14
C HIS A 258 7.09 33.64 10.65
N SER A 259 8.13 32.91 11.08
CA SER A 259 8.49 32.76 12.49
C SER A 259 9.87 33.33 12.80
N THR A 260 9.95 34.14 13.86
CA THR A 260 11.22 34.63 14.43
C THR A 260 11.58 33.85 15.70
N LYS A 261 12.54 34.31 16.49
CA LYS A 261 12.82 33.70 17.81
C LYS A 261 11.74 34.03 18.85
N TYR A 262 11.01 35.13 18.66
CA TYR A 262 10.15 35.70 19.71
C TYR A 262 8.66 35.72 19.35
N PHE A 263 8.34 35.71 18.05
CA PHE A 263 6.96 35.84 17.58
C PHE A 263 6.77 35.17 16.23
N ILE A 264 5.51 34.88 15.94
CA ILE A 264 5.00 34.45 14.64
C ILE A 264 4.30 35.63 13.99
N SER A 265 4.50 35.83 12.70
CA SER A 265 3.87 36.89 11.91
C SER A 265 3.09 36.27 10.77
N VAL A 266 1.84 36.68 10.58
CA VAL A 266 1.00 36.33 9.43
C VAL A 266 0.63 37.62 8.72
N SER A 267 0.97 37.72 7.43
CA SER A 267 0.66 38.89 6.61
C SER A 267 -0.54 38.59 5.70
N ASN A 268 -1.73 39.13 6.01
CA ASN A 268 -2.93 38.93 5.19
C ASN A 268 -3.90 40.13 5.28
N MET A 269 -4.51 40.53 4.17
CA MET A 269 -5.45 41.68 4.10
C MET A 269 -6.93 41.30 4.31
N ASN A 270 -7.26 40.02 4.30
CA ASN A 270 -8.63 39.52 4.45
C ASN A 270 -9.02 39.48 5.94
N LYS A 271 -10.10 40.20 6.29
CA LYS A 271 -10.58 40.33 7.67
C LYS A 271 -11.02 38.99 8.27
N GLU A 272 -11.60 38.09 7.49
CA GLU A 272 -12.02 36.77 7.99
C GLU A 272 -10.83 35.87 8.36
N VAL A 273 -9.74 35.92 7.57
CA VAL A 273 -8.48 35.24 7.91
C VAL A 273 -7.87 35.84 9.16
N GLN A 274 -7.78 37.18 9.23
CA GLN A 274 -7.25 37.91 10.37
C GLN A 274 -7.96 37.53 11.68
N GLU A 275 -9.29 37.49 11.65
CA GLU A 275 -10.10 37.17 12.83
C GLU A 275 -9.85 35.75 13.34
N ARG A 276 -9.70 34.77 12.45
CA ARG A 276 -9.37 33.39 12.84
C ARG A 276 -7.98 33.27 13.47
N VAL A 277 -7.01 34.04 12.97
CA VAL A 277 -5.67 34.11 13.58
C VAL A 277 -5.75 34.70 15.00
N ARG A 278 -6.56 35.75 15.21
CA ARG A 278 -6.82 36.31 16.56
C ARG A 278 -7.47 35.28 17.48
N LYS A 279 -8.52 34.61 17.01
CA LYS A 279 -9.24 33.59 17.78
C LYS A 279 -8.31 32.46 18.24
N PHE A 280 -7.38 32.02 17.39
CA PHE A 280 -6.37 31.04 17.79
C PHE A 280 -5.42 31.58 18.86
N ALA A 281 -4.96 32.83 18.73
CA ALA A 281 -4.11 33.46 19.74
C ALA A 281 -4.85 33.63 21.08
N GLU A 282 -6.13 34.02 21.06
CA GLU A 282 -6.98 34.12 22.24
C GLU A 282 -7.21 32.76 22.90
N LYS A 283 -7.42 31.70 22.10
CA LYS A 283 -7.53 30.30 22.60
C LYS A 283 -6.32 29.92 23.46
N LEU A 284 -5.13 30.34 23.05
CA LEU A 284 -3.88 30.09 23.79
C LEU A 284 -3.52 31.21 24.77
N ASN A 285 -4.41 32.18 25.00
CA ASN A 285 -4.19 33.36 25.84
C ASN A 285 -2.89 34.11 25.48
N LEU A 286 -2.57 34.25 24.18
CA LEU A 286 -1.36 34.91 23.70
C LEU A 286 -1.61 36.37 23.32
N ASN A 287 -0.57 37.19 23.46
CA ASN A 287 -0.64 38.60 23.07
C ASN A 287 -0.44 38.74 21.56
N VAL A 288 -1.25 39.60 20.93
CA VAL A 288 -1.20 39.91 19.51
C VAL A 288 -0.84 41.39 19.31
N GLY A 289 0.03 41.68 18.34
CA GLY A 289 0.27 43.03 17.84
C GLY A 289 0.00 43.11 16.34
N GLU A 290 -0.53 44.23 15.87
CA GLU A 290 -0.91 44.44 14.47
C GLU A 290 -0.14 45.60 13.87
N TYR A 291 0.32 45.42 12.63
CA TYR A 291 1.16 46.38 11.94
C TYR A 291 0.72 46.51 10.48
N ASP A 292 0.42 47.73 10.05
CA ASP A 292 0.25 48.04 8.64
C ASP A 292 1.63 48.26 8.02
N ASN A 293 1.96 47.49 6.99
CA ASN A 293 3.21 47.63 6.25
C ASN A 293 2.93 48.28 4.89
N PHE A 294 3.69 49.35 4.62
CA PHE A 294 3.67 50.09 3.36
C PHE A 294 4.91 49.82 2.49
N SER A 295 5.87 49.05 3.01
CA SER A 295 7.11 48.69 2.31
C SER A 295 6.90 47.45 1.43
N GLY A 296 6.35 47.66 0.23
CA GLY A 296 6.11 46.61 -0.77
C GLY A 296 5.35 47.13 -1.99
N PHE A 297 5.04 46.26 -2.96
CA PHE A 297 4.22 46.61 -4.13
C PHE A 297 2.72 46.81 -3.79
N ALA A 298 2.29 46.47 -2.57
CA ALA A 298 0.93 46.63 -2.08
C ALA A 298 0.92 46.80 -0.53
N LYS A 299 -0.17 47.36 0.00
CA LYS A 299 -0.43 47.42 1.45
C LYS A 299 -0.58 46.00 2.00
N SER A 300 0.16 45.66 3.06
CA SER A 300 -0.04 44.43 3.83
C SER A 300 -0.39 44.74 5.29
N HIS A 301 -1.07 43.81 5.93
CA HIS A 301 -1.45 43.90 7.34
C HIS A 301 -0.92 42.66 8.06
N ASP A 302 -0.02 42.88 9.00
CA ASP A 302 0.72 41.84 9.70
C ASP A 302 0.14 41.65 11.11
N ILE A 303 -0.30 40.43 11.40
CA ILE A 303 -0.68 39.99 12.75
C ILE A 303 0.50 39.25 13.35
N ARG A 304 1.02 39.75 14.47
CA ARG A 304 2.13 39.15 15.21
C ARG A 304 1.66 38.54 16.52
N ILE A 305 1.85 37.24 16.68
CA ILE A 305 1.57 36.50 17.91
C ILE A 305 2.88 36.38 18.69
N TYR A 306 2.93 37.00 19.88
CA TYR A 306 4.11 37.03 20.73
C TYR A 306 4.21 35.79 21.61
N SER A 307 4.96 34.80 21.16
CA SER A 307 5.33 33.61 21.95
C SER A 307 6.57 32.96 21.36
N SER A 308 7.67 32.92 22.13
CA SER A 308 8.88 32.21 21.73
C SER A 308 8.67 30.71 21.66
N LEU A 309 7.82 30.17 22.55
CA LEU A 309 7.51 28.74 22.62
C LEU A 309 6.65 28.31 21.42
N LEU A 310 5.56 29.02 21.13
CA LEU A 310 4.75 28.73 19.93
C LEU A 310 5.58 28.93 18.66
N SER A 311 6.43 29.97 18.62
CA SER A 311 7.32 30.22 17.49
C SER A 311 8.34 29.09 17.29
N ASP A 312 8.77 28.42 18.37
CA ASP A 312 9.63 27.24 18.28
C ASP A 312 8.86 26.03 17.73
N PHE A 313 7.66 25.78 18.27
CA PHE A 313 6.77 24.72 17.80
C PHE A 313 6.44 24.83 16.30
N VAL A 314 5.99 26.00 15.82
CA VAL A 314 5.59 26.15 14.41
C VAL A 314 6.78 26.04 13.44
N ARG A 315 8.04 26.14 13.90
CA ARG A 315 9.20 25.91 13.03
C ARG A 315 9.32 24.48 12.56
N GLN A 316 8.65 23.53 13.20
CA GLN A 316 8.52 22.16 12.66
C GLN A 316 7.84 22.15 11.28
N PHE A 317 6.99 23.15 11.01
CA PHE A 317 6.36 23.37 9.71
C PHE A 317 7.23 24.18 8.74
N GLY A 318 8.45 24.56 9.12
CA GLY A 318 9.44 25.29 8.31
C GLY A 318 9.41 26.81 8.50
N LYS A 319 10.60 27.45 8.52
CA LYS A 319 10.75 28.90 8.74
C LYS A 319 10.63 29.69 7.44
N THR A 320 11.31 29.24 6.38
CA THR A 320 11.27 29.86 5.06
C THR A 320 10.28 29.16 4.13
N SER A 321 9.85 29.82 3.07
CA SER A 321 8.89 29.28 2.10
C SER A 321 9.37 28.00 1.38
N LYS A 322 10.69 27.77 1.30
CA LYS A 322 11.28 26.55 0.72
C LYS A 322 11.36 25.41 1.73
N GLU A 323 11.49 25.73 3.01
CA GLU A 323 11.56 24.76 4.12
C GLU A 323 10.19 24.27 4.58
N LYS A 324 9.10 24.95 4.17
CA LYS A 324 7.75 24.62 4.63
C LYS A 324 7.44 23.14 4.39
N LYS A 325 6.91 22.45 5.39
CA LYS A 325 6.57 21.01 5.33
C LYS A 325 5.50 20.67 6.36
N LEU A 326 4.95 19.46 6.27
CA LEU A 326 4.02 18.93 7.25
C LEU A 326 4.77 17.97 8.19
N PRO A 327 4.75 18.20 9.52
CA PRO A 327 5.22 17.24 10.50
C PRO A 327 4.43 15.91 10.46
N SER A 328 5.02 14.84 10.97
CA SER A 328 4.43 13.48 10.97
C SER A 328 3.06 13.43 11.64
N PHE A 329 2.87 14.12 12.77
CA PHE A 329 1.62 14.10 13.52
C PHE A 329 0.42 14.56 12.69
N VAL A 330 0.63 15.45 11.70
CA VAL A 330 -0.42 15.97 10.82
C VAL A 330 -1.09 14.85 10.01
N PHE A 331 -0.33 13.83 9.61
CA PHE A 331 -0.86 12.68 8.88
C PHE A 331 -1.75 11.79 9.76
N ASN A 332 -1.60 11.88 11.09
CA ASN A 332 -2.38 11.18 12.11
C ASN A 332 -3.49 12.03 12.72
N SER A 333 -3.62 13.31 12.37
CA SER A 333 -4.58 14.17 13.06
C SER A 333 -6.02 13.85 12.67
N ASP A 334 -6.94 14.16 13.58
CA ASP A 334 -8.38 14.13 13.32
C ASP A 334 -8.77 14.88 12.01
N PRO A 335 -9.77 14.38 11.24
CA PRO A 335 -10.22 15.05 10.03
C PRO A 335 -10.60 16.52 10.20
N GLU A 336 -11.10 16.98 11.36
CA GLU A 336 -11.43 18.38 11.59
C GLU A 336 -10.20 19.28 11.65
N PHE A 337 -9.10 18.82 12.26
CA PHE A 337 -7.82 19.51 12.20
C PHE A 337 -7.31 19.63 10.76
N VAL A 338 -7.32 18.52 10.02
CA VAL A 338 -6.86 18.51 8.63
C VAL A 338 -7.75 19.40 7.76
N ARG A 339 -9.05 19.42 8.02
CA ARG A 339 -10.01 20.33 7.38
C ARG A 339 -9.64 21.79 7.64
N GLY A 340 -9.32 22.13 8.89
CA GLY A 340 -8.81 23.44 9.29
C GLY A 340 -7.55 23.80 8.52
N LEU A 341 -6.54 22.95 8.56
CA LEU A 341 -5.24 23.17 7.91
C LEU A 341 -5.38 23.37 6.40
N LEU A 342 -6.16 22.52 5.73
CA LEU A 342 -6.42 22.68 4.30
C LEU A 342 -7.19 23.98 4.03
N GLN A 343 -8.25 24.28 4.79
CA GLN A 343 -9.00 25.51 4.57
C GLN A 343 -8.13 26.76 4.76
N GLY A 344 -7.36 26.84 5.84
CA GLY A 344 -6.45 27.94 6.12
C GLY A 344 -5.37 28.10 5.03
N TYR A 345 -4.78 26.99 4.58
CA TYR A 345 -3.76 27.02 3.52
C TYR A 345 -4.35 27.49 2.17
N PHE A 346 -5.55 27.02 1.80
CA PHE A 346 -6.24 27.46 0.59
C PHE A 346 -6.82 28.88 0.72
N ASP A 347 -7.12 29.37 1.93
CA ASP A 347 -7.55 30.74 2.16
C ASP A 347 -6.40 31.73 2.06
N GLY A 348 -5.17 31.36 2.43
CA GLY A 348 -3.96 32.11 2.11
C GLY A 348 -3.60 31.99 0.61
N ASP A 349 -3.01 30.87 0.20
CA ASP A 349 -2.38 30.70 -1.13
C ASP A 349 -3.31 30.21 -2.24
N GLY A 350 -4.53 29.77 -1.89
CA GLY A 350 -5.44 29.14 -2.84
C GLY A 350 -6.10 30.12 -3.80
N ASN A 351 -6.16 29.72 -5.07
CA ASN A 351 -6.83 30.46 -6.13
C ASN A 351 -7.88 29.60 -6.84
N ILE A 352 -9.11 30.10 -6.89
CA ILE A 352 -10.25 29.44 -7.52
C ILE A 352 -10.52 30.11 -8.87
N ASN A 353 -10.29 29.36 -9.96
CA ASN A 353 -10.49 29.86 -11.31
C ASN A 353 -11.74 29.23 -11.93
N VAL A 354 -12.83 29.99 -11.94
CA VAL A 354 -14.14 29.55 -12.50
C VAL A 354 -14.04 29.30 -14.01
N ALA A 355 -13.40 30.21 -14.76
CA ALA A 355 -13.28 30.11 -16.21
C ALA A 355 -12.48 28.87 -16.65
N ARG A 356 -11.37 28.58 -15.96
CA ARG A 356 -10.52 27.41 -16.20
C ARG A 356 -10.96 26.16 -15.44
N LYS A 357 -12.05 26.23 -14.67
CA LYS A 357 -12.65 25.10 -13.94
C LYS A 357 -11.67 24.35 -13.05
N MET A 358 -10.93 25.08 -12.22
CA MET A 358 -9.95 24.49 -11.34
C MET A 358 -9.75 25.30 -10.06
N ILE A 359 -9.39 24.61 -8.99
CA ILE A 359 -8.85 25.18 -7.76
C ILE A 359 -7.34 24.88 -7.78
N ARG A 360 -6.50 25.86 -7.45
CA ARG A 360 -5.04 25.67 -7.49
C ARG A 360 -4.32 26.39 -6.37
N ILE A 361 -3.17 25.85 -6.00
CA ILE A 361 -2.20 26.41 -5.06
C ILE A 361 -0.80 26.26 -5.64
N TYR A 362 0.13 27.12 -5.23
CA TYR A 362 1.54 27.04 -5.58
C TYR A 362 2.39 27.30 -4.34
N SER A 363 3.51 26.59 -4.22
CA SER A 363 4.50 26.76 -3.17
C SER A 363 5.91 26.61 -3.75
N SER A 364 6.90 27.20 -3.09
CA SER A 364 8.31 26.93 -3.35
C SER A 364 8.79 25.61 -2.72
N SER A 365 8.04 25.03 -1.78
CA SER A 365 8.35 23.74 -1.18
C SER A 365 7.66 22.60 -1.93
N LYS A 366 8.46 21.65 -2.45
CA LYS A 366 7.94 20.41 -3.02
C LYS A 366 7.32 19.52 -1.94
N GLU A 367 7.99 19.40 -0.80
CA GLU A 367 7.58 18.52 0.30
C GLU A 367 6.22 18.93 0.88
N LEU A 368 5.96 20.23 1.02
CA LEU A 368 4.64 20.73 1.39
C LEU A 368 3.58 20.34 0.36
N ILE A 369 3.85 20.55 -0.93
CA ILE A 369 2.91 20.22 -2.01
C ILE A 369 2.61 18.73 -2.06
N ASP A 370 3.59 17.88 -1.81
CA ASP A 370 3.39 16.43 -1.75
C ASP A 370 2.53 16.05 -0.54
N GLY A 371 2.82 16.62 0.64
CA GLY A 371 2.03 16.41 1.85
C GLY A 371 0.57 16.89 1.73
N ILE A 372 0.33 18.08 1.18
CA ILE A 372 -1.02 18.61 0.94
C ILE A 372 -1.80 17.72 -0.04
N ALA A 373 -1.13 17.15 -1.05
CA ALA A 373 -1.77 16.20 -1.97
C ALA A 373 -2.24 14.92 -1.25
N LEU A 374 -1.46 14.41 -0.30
CA LEU A 374 -1.86 13.28 0.54
C LEU A 374 -3.02 13.64 1.48
N LEU A 375 -2.97 14.81 2.14
CA LEU A 375 -4.08 15.26 2.99
C LEU A 375 -5.40 15.42 2.22
N LEU A 376 -5.36 15.95 0.99
CA LEU A 376 -6.55 16.03 0.12
C LEU A 376 -7.14 14.64 -0.19
N SER A 377 -6.30 13.60 -0.29
CA SER A 377 -6.75 12.23 -0.54
C SER A 377 -7.57 11.65 0.62
N ARG A 378 -7.34 12.11 1.87
CA ARG A 378 -8.18 11.75 3.03
C ARG A 378 -9.63 12.21 2.86
N PHE A 379 -9.85 13.29 2.11
CA PHE A 379 -11.19 13.80 1.77
C PHE A 379 -11.70 13.27 0.42
N GLY A 380 -11.02 12.30 -0.19
CA GLY A 380 -11.37 11.74 -1.50
C GLY A 380 -11.10 12.70 -2.67
N ILE A 381 -10.28 13.74 -2.47
CA ILE A 381 -9.95 14.75 -3.48
C ILE A 381 -8.60 14.42 -4.10
N PHE A 382 -8.61 14.07 -5.39
CA PHE A 382 -7.39 13.80 -6.13
C PHE A 382 -6.88 15.04 -6.87
N SER A 383 -5.66 15.49 -6.53
CA SER A 383 -5.00 16.63 -7.17
C SER A 383 -3.93 16.24 -8.18
N VAL A 384 -3.72 17.12 -9.17
CA VAL A 384 -2.65 17.03 -10.18
C VAL A 384 -1.51 17.99 -9.82
N LYS A 385 -0.29 17.47 -9.75
CA LYS A 385 0.95 18.22 -9.53
C LYS A 385 1.41 18.92 -10.82
N ARG A 386 1.77 20.18 -10.71
CA ARG A 386 2.31 21.02 -11.78
C ARG A 386 3.60 21.67 -11.31
N ARG A 387 4.49 21.95 -12.25
CA ARG A 387 5.69 22.75 -12.00
C ARG A 387 5.61 23.99 -12.87
N MET A 388 5.82 25.16 -12.26
CA MET A 388 5.85 26.44 -12.95
C MET A 388 7.07 27.21 -12.47
N LYS A 389 8.08 27.37 -13.35
CA LYS A 389 9.38 27.95 -13.01
C LYS A 389 10.00 27.24 -11.78
N SER A 390 10.26 27.98 -10.71
CA SER A 390 10.80 27.52 -9.43
C SER A 390 9.73 27.07 -8.41
N GLN A 391 8.45 27.09 -8.77
CA GLN A 391 7.35 26.71 -7.89
C GLN A 391 6.71 25.37 -8.29
N TYR A 392 6.20 24.69 -7.27
CA TYR A 392 5.42 23.47 -7.34
C TYR A 392 3.96 23.84 -7.07
N GLY A 393 3.01 23.27 -7.79
CA GLY A 393 1.59 23.58 -7.60
C GLY A 393 0.71 22.36 -7.65
N LEU A 394 -0.43 22.46 -6.96
CA LEU A 394 -1.51 21.49 -7.04
C LEU A 394 -2.68 22.10 -7.79
N VAL A 395 -3.28 21.30 -8.66
CA VAL A 395 -4.49 21.65 -9.39
C VAL A 395 -5.55 20.60 -9.08
N ILE A 396 -6.64 21.05 -8.48
CA ILE A 396 -7.84 20.27 -8.22
C ILE A 396 -8.83 20.58 -9.33
N SER A 397 -9.27 19.53 -10.03
CA SER A 397 -10.29 19.65 -11.07
C SER A 397 -11.64 20.05 -10.46
N PHE A 398 -12.43 20.84 -11.18
CA PHE A 398 -13.78 21.23 -10.75
C PHE A 398 -14.71 20.04 -10.43
N ARG A 399 -14.41 18.81 -10.91
CA ARG A 399 -15.17 17.62 -10.54
C ARG A 399 -15.16 17.34 -9.03
N TYR A 400 -14.13 17.81 -8.34
CA TYR A 400 -14.01 17.75 -6.89
C TYR A 400 -14.45 19.06 -6.24
N ALA A 401 -14.98 20.04 -6.97
CA ALA A 401 -15.38 21.33 -6.39
C ALA A 401 -16.53 21.19 -5.39
N GLU A 402 -17.49 20.29 -5.66
CA GLU A 402 -18.55 19.96 -4.72
C GLU A 402 -17.97 19.35 -3.44
N LEU A 403 -17.18 18.30 -3.56
CA LEU A 403 -16.53 17.65 -2.44
C LEU A 403 -15.63 18.61 -1.65
N PHE A 404 -14.87 19.47 -2.35
CA PHE A 404 -14.04 20.50 -1.75
C PHE A 404 -14.89 21.53 -1.00
N ALA A 405 -15.98 22.03 -1.59
CA ALA A 405 -16.85 23.01 -0.96
C ALA A 405 -17.54 22.44 0.29
N ASP A 406 -18.00 21.20 0.23
CA ASP A 406 -18.77 20.57 1.29
C ASP A 406 -17.87 20.05 2.43
N ARG A 407 -16.66 19.56 2.12
CA ARG A 407 -15.74 18.95 3.11
C ARG A 407 -14.65 19.90 3.62
N ILE A 408 -14.20 20.87 2.83
CA ILE A 408 -13.10 21.79 3.19
C ILE A 408 -13.63 23.22 3.28
N GLY A 409 -14.26 23.72 2.22
CA GLY A 409 -14.86 25.05 2.17
C GLY A 409 -13.82 26.18 2.06
N SER A 410 -14.25 27.39 2.43
CA SER A 410 -13.41 28.59 2.51
C SER A 410 -14.04 29.61 3.47
N SER A 411 -13.23 30.25 4.29
CA SER A 411 -13.64 31.35 5.17
C SER A 411 -13.76 32.69 4.43
N ILE A 412 -13.21 32.80 3.22
CA ILE A 412 -13.28 34.01 2.39
C ILE A 412 -14.56 34.01 1.54
N ALA A 413 -15.42 35.03 1.69
CA ALA A 413 -16.70 35.12 1.00
C ALA A 413 -16.60 35.06 -0.53
N GLU A 414 -15.60 35.73 -1.10
CA GLU A 414 -15.37 35.72 -2.55
C GLU A 414 -14.99 34.32 -3.07
N LYS A 415 -14.13 33.60 -2.35
CA LYS A 415 -13.74 32.22 -2.69
C LYS A 415 -14.93 31.27 -2.57
N ARG A 416 -15.76 31.38 -1.53
CA ARG A 416 -17.03 30.63 -1.43
C ARG A 416 -17.94 30.85 -2.63
N LYS A 417 -18.16 32.09 -3.05
CA LYS A 417 -18.96 32.41 -4.25
C LYS A 417 -18.39 31.75 -5.51
N LYS A 418 -17.06 31.77 -5.68
CA LYS A 418 -16.38 31.09 -6.79
C LYS A 418 -16.53 29.55 -6.72
N LEU A 419 -16.49 28.94 -5.53
CA LEU A 419 -16.74 27.50 -5.35
C LEU A 419 -18.17 27.13 -5.74
N LEU A 420 -19.16 27.89 -5.29
CA LEU A 420 -20.57 27.65 -5.64
C LEU A 420 -20.81 27.73 -7.16
N ASN A 421 -20.16 28.68 -7.83
CA ASN A 421 -20.20 28.78 -9.30
C ASN A 421 -19.52 27.59 -10.01
N LEU A 422 -18.51 26.97 -9.40
CA LEU A 422 -17.93 25.73 -9.92
C LEU A 422 -18.85 24.53 -9.71
N LYS A 423 -19.50 24.43 -8.54
CA LYS A 423 -20.45 23.37 -8.17
C LYS A 423 -21.65 23.31 -9.14
N SER A 424 -22.17 24.45 -9.57
CA SER A 424 -23.31 24.52 -10.50
C SER A 424 -22.99 24.13 -11.95
N SER A 425 -21.72 23.87 -12.29
CA SER A 425 -21.31 23.57 -13.67
C SER A 425 -21.67 22.14 -14.10
N LYS A 426 -22.80 21.95 -14.79
CA LYS A 426 -23.27 20.64 -15.32
C LYS A 426 -22.46 20.05 -16.49
N LYS A 427 -21.33 20.65 -16.88
CA LYS A 427 -20.58 20.22 -18.07
C LYS A 427 -19.72 19.00 -17.76
N ILE A 428 -20.03 17.87 -18.37
CA ILE A 428 -19.21 16.65 -18.32
C ILE A 428 -17.88 16.93 -19.02
N ILE A 429 -16.75 16.74 -18.31
CA ILE A 429 -15.40 16.86 -18.88
C ILE A 429 -14.74 15.49 -18.91
N TYR A 430 -13.98 15.24 -19.97
CA TYR A 430 -13.10 14.09 -20.09
C TYR A 430 -11.93 14.22 -19.10
N ASP A 431 -11.89 13.36 -18.09
CA ASP A 431 -10.75 13.25 -17.17
C ASP A 431 -9.73 12.27 -17.74
N ALA A 432 -8.64 12.81 -18.30
CA ALA A 432 -7.58 11.98 -18.88
C ALA A 432 -6.75 11.23 -17.83
N VAL A 433 -6.81 11.66 -16.56
CA VAL A 433 -6.03 11.10 -15.45
C VAL A 433 -6.76 9.90 -14.86
N ASP A 434 -7.98 10.09 -14.38
CA ASP A 434 -8.80 9.06 -13.70
C ASP A 434 -9.55 8.15 -14.68
N MET A 435 -8.76 7.38 -15.45
CA MET A 435 -9.25 6.36 -16.38
C MET A 435 -8.95 4.97 -15.84
N ILE A 436 -9.94 4.09 -15.87
CA ILE A 436 -9.85 2.68 -15.48
C ILE A 436 -9.43 1.88 -16.73
N PRO A 437 -8.23 1.27 -16.75
CA PRO A 437 -7.76 0.44 -17.86
C PRO A 437 -8.35 -0.97 -17.80
N SER A 438 -8.26 -1.73 -18.90
CA SER A 438 -8.54 -3.18 -18.97
C SER A 438 -9.94 -3.62 -18.51
N ILE A 439 -10.96 -2.75 -18.67
CA ILE A 439 -12.34 -2.97 -18.19
C ILE A 439 -13.35 -3.15 -19.33
N ALA A 440 -12.93 -2.94 -20.58
CA ALA A 440 -13.85 -2.86 -21.71
C ALA A 440 -14.56 -4.19 -22.00
N THR A 441 -13.88 -5.33 -21.86
CA THR A 441 -14.48 -6.66 -22.08
C THR A 441 -15.65 -6.92 -21.15
N VAL A 442 -15.43 -6.76 -19.85
CA VAL A 442 -16.46 -6.92 -18.80
C VAL A 442 -17.62 -5.95 -19.02
N PHE A 443 -17.30 -4.71 -19.39
CA PHE A 443 -18.33 -3.72 -19.72
C PHE A 443 -19.21 -4.18 -20.88
N ILE A 444 -18.62 -4.70 -21.97
CA ILE A 444 -19.38 -5.21 -23.12
C ILE A 444 -20.26 -6.40 -22.73
N GLU A 445 -19.72 -7.34 -21.96
CA GLU A 445 -20.46 -8.52 -21.49
C GLU A 445 -21.67 -8.11 -20.66
N ALA A 446 -21.50 -7.18 -19.72
CA ALA A 446 -22.60 -6.58 -18.96
C ALA A 446 -23.65 -5.94 -19.88
N THR A 447 -23.22 -5.12 -20.84
CA THR A 447 -24.15 -4.45 -21.76
C THR A 447 -24.94 -5.44 -22.62
N ARG A 448 -24.32 -6.55 -23.04
CA ARG A 448 -24.96 -7.59 -23.83
C ARG A 448 -26.01 -8.34 -23.00
N LYS A 449 -25.69 -8.70 -21.76
CA LYS A 449 -26.63 -9.40 -20.86
C LYS A 449 -27.85 -8.56 -20.50
N LEU A 450 -27.69 -7.23 -20.41
CA LEU A 450 -28.76 -6.28 -20.06
C LEU A 450 -29.45 -5.63 -21.26
N ASN A 451 -29.05 -5.98 -22.49
CA ASN A 451 -29.48 -5.33 -23.72
C ASN A 451 -29.33 -3.79 -23.68
N TYR A 452 -28.25 -3.31 -23.05
CA TYR A 452 -27.98 -1.89 -22.84
C TYR A 452 -27.18 -1.30 -24.02
N LEU A 453 -27.84 -0.44 -24.81
CA LEU A 453 -27.22 0.18 -26.00
C LEU A 453 -26.18 1.23 -25.59
N THR A 454 -24.93 1.04 -26.04
CA THR A 454 -23.84 2.01 -25.82
C THR A 454 -23.04 2.30 -27.09
N ALA A 455 -22.36 3.45 -27.11
CA ALA A 455 -21.48 3.81 -28.21
C ALA A 455 -20.23 2.92 -28.25
N ARG A 456 -19.92 2.31 -29.41
CA ARG A 456 -18.74 1.45 -29.66
C ARG A 456 -17.36 2.10 -29.44
N LYS A 457 -17.29 3.34 -28.93
CA LYS A 457 -16.04 4.11 -28.78
C LYS A 457 -15.15 3.58 -27.65
N PHE A 458 -15.72 2.92 -26.64
CA PHE A 458 -15.00 2.42 -25.47
C PHE A 458 -14.21 1.14 -25.75
N THR A 459 -14.72 0.30 -26.66
CA THR A 459 -14.13 -1.01 -26.99
C THR A 459 -12.75 -0.92 -27.64
N ARG A 460 -12.52 0.13 -28.44
CA ARG A 460 -11.23 0.37 -29.11
C ARG A 460 -10.12 0.88 -28.18
N LYS A 461 -10.49 1.56 -27.08
CA LYS A 461 -9.50 2.20 -26.19
C LYS A 461 -9.10 1.34 -25.00
N GLN A 462 -9.85 0.27 -24.69
CA GLN A 462 -9.63 -0.60 -23.53
C GLN A 462 -9.55 0.16 -22.19
N LYS A 463 -10.14 1.37 -22.10
CA LYS A 463 -10.19 2.19 -20.89
C LYS A 463 -11.39 3.14 -20.90
N ILE A 464 -11.89 3.47 -19.71
CA ILE A 464 -13.06 4.35 -19.51
C ILE A 464 -12.81 5.28 -18.32
N GLY A 465 -13.31 6.52 -18.39
CA GLY A 465 -13.23 7.44 -17.25
C GLY A 465 -14.13 6.96 -16.11
N ARG A 466 -13.64 7.00 -14.87
CA ARG A 466 -14.37 6.48 -13.70
C ARG A 466 -15.79 7.06 -13.56
N ALA A 467 -15.95 8.38 -13.68
CA ALA A 467 -17.26 9.03 -13.62
C ALA A 467 -18.19 8.61 -14.79
N THR A 468 -17.61 8.32 -15.96
CA THR A 468 -18.38 7.81 -17.10
C THR A 468 -18.85 6.38 -16.84
N LEU A 469 -17.97 5.54 -16.27
CA LEU A 469 -18.31 4.17 -15.90
C LEU A 469 -19.40 4.13 -14.83
N LEU A 470 -19.28 4.93 -13.77
CA LEU A 470 -20.30 5.03 -12.70
C LEU A 470 -21.69 5.33 -13.28
N ARG A 471 -21.81 6.36 -14.14
CA ARG A 471 -23.10 6.68 -14.77
C ARG A 471 -23.67 5.55 -15.62
N HIS A 472 -22.81 4.78 -16.31
CA HIS A 472 -23.29 3.60 -17.04
C HIS A 472 -23.69 2.48 -16.08
N LEU A 473 -22.94 2.28 -15.00
CA LEU A 473 -23.24 1.31 -13.95
C LEU A 473 -24.58 1.59 -13.29
N ASP A 474 -24.89 2.84 -12.94
CA ASP A 474 -26.18 3.22 -12.32
C ASP A 474 -27.38 2.90 -13.25
N ASN A 475 -27.22 3.15 -14.56
CA ASN A 475 -28.24 2.81 -15.55
C ASN A 475 -28.39 1.29 -15.70
N MET A 476 -27.27 0.57 -15.74
CA MET A 476 -27.26 -0.90 -15.86
C MET A 476 -27.85 -1.56 -14.60
N ASP A 477 -27.55 -1.06 -13.41
CA ASP A 477 -28.13 -1.51 -12.14
C ASP A 477 -29.65 -1.31 -12.13
N SER A 478 -30.14 -0.18 -12.66
CA SER A 478 -31.58 0.09 -12.76
C SER A 478 -32.29 -0.88 -13.70
N ILE A 479 -31.64 -1.25 -14.82
CA ILE A 479 -32.16 -2.24 -15.78
C ILE A 479 -32.11 -3.65 -15.19
N ALA A 480 -31.01 -4.04 -14.54
CA ALA A 480 -30.87 -5.34 -13.91
C ALA A 480 -31.95 -5.56 -12.84
N LYS A 481 -32.24 -4.53 -12.03
CA LYS A 481 -33.32 -4.55 -11.03
C LYS A 481 -34.70 -4.65 -11.67
N SER A 482 -34.99 -3.90 -12.74
CA SER A 482 -36.30 -3.95 -13.39
C SER A 482 -36.56 -5.27 -14.11
N GLN A 483 -35.51 -5.94 -14.58
CA GLN A 483 -35.59 -7.25 -15.24
C GLN A 483 -35.36 -8.43 -14.29
N ASN A 484 -35.08 -8.17 -13.01
CA ASN A 484 -34.71 -9.18 -12.01
C ASN A 484 -33.56 -10.11 -12.47
N LEU A 485 -32.57 -9.54 -13.16
CA LEU A 485 -31.41 -10.26 -13.68
C LEU A 485 -30.22 -10.13 -12.73
N ASN A 486 -29.57 -11.25 -12.44
CA ASN A 486 -28.27 -11.25 -11.77
C ASN A 486 -27.15 -11.23 -12.83
N VAL A 487 -26.28 -10.22 -12.76
CA VAL A 487 -25.19 -10.00 -13.73
C VAL A 487 -23.89 -9.82 -12.96
N GLU A 488 -23.10 -10.88 -12.88
CA GLU A 488 -21.82 -10.93 -12.15
C GLU A 488 -20.84 -9.84 -12.60
N GLU A 489 -20.84 -9.46 -13.88
CA GLU A 489 -19.98 -8.41 -14.42
C GLU A 489 -20.22 -7.06 -13.76
N LEU A 490 -21.44 -6.76 -13.30
CA LEU A 490 -21.74 -5.51 -12.61
C LEU A 490 -20.94 -5.37 -11.32
N GLU A 491 -20.67 -6.47 -10.63
CA GLU A 491 -19.86 -6.46 -9.41
C GLU A 491 -18.39 -6.14 -9.71
N ILE A 492 -17.83 -6.67 -10.80
CA ILE A 492 -16.46 -6.32 -11.25
C ILE A 492 -16.39 -4.83 -11.62
N LEU A 493 -17.40 -4.31 -12.33
CA LEU A 493 -17.48 -2.88 -12.66
C LEU A 493 -17.61 -2.02 -11.40
N ARG A 494 -18.40 -2.46 -10.42
CA ARG A 494 -18.60 -1.77 -9.13
C ARG A 494 -17.29 -1.69 -8.34
N ARG A 495 -16.55 -2.80 -8.24
CA ARG A 495 -15.20 -2.82 -7.64
C ARG A 495 -14.27 -1.82 -8.31
N ALA A 496 -14.21 -1.85 -9.64
CA ALA A 496 -13.36 -0.94 -10.41
C ALA A 496 -13.72 0.54 -10.18
N VAL A 497 -15.00 0.89 -10.05
CA VAL A 497 -15.46 2.27 -9.74
C VAL A 497 -15.15 2.68 -8.29
N ASN A 498 -15.23 1.74 -7.35
CA ASN A 498 -15.01 1.97 -5.92
C ASN A 498 -13.54 1.83 -5.49
N SER A 499 -12.64 1.53 -6.40
CA SER A 499 -11.18 1.49 -6.20
C SER A 499 -10.64 2.72 -5.45
N ASP A 500 -9.71 2.45 -4.53
CA ASP A 500 -9.01 3.45 -3.70
C ASP A 500 -7.76 4.01 -4.40
N VAL A 501 -7.56 3.65 -5.67
CA VAL A 501 -6.45 4.13 -6.49
C VAL A 501 -6.92 4.79 -7.79
N VAL A 502 -6.10 5.70 -8.29
CA VAL A 502 -6.16 6.20 -9.66
C VAL A 502 -5.07 5.51 -10.46
N TRP A 503 -5.45 4.81 -11.52
CA TRP A 503 -4.53 4.21 -12.49
C TRP A 503 -3.94 5.31 -13.38
N ASP A 504 -2.87 5.94 -12.91
CA ASP A 504 -2.28 7.13 -13.51
C ASP A 504 -1.28 6.77 -14.61
N GLU A 505 -1.33 7.51 -15.71
CA GLU A 505 -0.60 7.18 -16.93
C GLU A 505 0.85 7.64 -16.85
N ILE A 506 1.78 6.76 -17.19
CA ILE A 506 3.19 7.10 -17.35
C ILE A 506 3.33 7.98 -18.59
N VAL A 507 3.88 9.19 -18.40
CA VAL A 507 4.11 10.17 -19.48
C VAL A 507 5.59 10.40 -19.76
N GLY A 508 6.48 9.79 -18.96
CA GLY A 508 7.91 9.84 -19.20
C GLY A 508 8.66 8.84 -18.34
N ILE A 509 9.65 8.20 -18.94
CA ILE A 509 10.62 7.33 -18.31
C ILE A 509 11.99 7.83 -18.77
N ARG A 510 12.94 8.00 -17.84
CA ARG A 510 14.30 8.45 -18.14
C ARG A 510 15.29 7.66 -17.30
N GLU A 511 16.41 7.27 -17.89
CA GLU A 511 17.55 6.76 -17.13
C GLU A 511 18.26 7.92 -16.43
N ILE A 512 18.73 7.68 -15.21
CA ILE A 512 19.57 8.58 -14.43
C ILE A 512 20.72 7.78 -13.81
N GLU A 513 21.83 8.46 -13.52
CA GLU A 513 22.97 7.84 -12.82
C GLU A 513 22.66 7.65 -11.34
N CYS A 514 23.10 6.53 -10.77
CA CYS A 514 23.02 6.29 -9.34
C CYS A 514 24.31 6.76 -8.66
N SER A 515 24.18 7.68 -7.71
CA SER A 515 25.29 8.12 -6.85
C SER A 515 25.36 7.35 -5.53
N ASP A 516 24.31 6.61 -5.19
CA ASP A 516 24.21 5.92 -3.90
C ASP A 516 25.02 4.62 -3.94
N SER A 517 25.59 4.20 -2.80
CA SER A 517 26.28 2.90 -2.71
C SER A 517 25.30 1.74 -2.58
N TYR A 518 24.10 2.02 -2.08
CA TYR A 518 23.05 1.05 -1.81
C TYR A 518 21.69 1.53 -2.30
N VAL A 519 20.85 0.56 -2.64
CA VAL A 519 19.41 0.71 -2.90
C VAL A 519 18.63 -0.17 -1.94
N TYR A 520 17.40 0.21 -1.66
CA TYR A 520 16.63 -0.29 -0.53
C TYR A 520 15.27 -0.82 -0.96
N ASP A 521 14.80 -1.87 -0.30
CA ASP A 521 13.49 -2.46 -0.51
C ASP A 521 12.91 -2.96 0.81
N ILE A 522 11.62 -3.27 0.82
CA ILE A 522 10.93 -3.89 1.96
C ILE A 522 10.06 -5.04 1.46
N SER A 523 9.96 -6.13 2.22
CA SER A 523 9.02 -7.21 1.94
C SER A 523 7.75 -6.99 2.76
N VAL A 524 6.59 -7.08 2.13
CA VAL A 524 5.28 -6.76 2.72
C VAL A 524 4.35 -7.95 2.50
N GLU A 525 3.52 -8.30 3.47
CA GLU A 525 2.56 -9.39 3.30
C GLU A 525 1.49 -9.09 2.21
N GLY A 526 0.99 -10.12 1.53
CA GLY A 526 -0.06 -9.99 0.51
C GLY A 526 0.51 -9.76 -0.90
N LEU A 527 0.05 -8.71 -1.60
CA LEU A 527 0.53 -8.37 -2.95
C LEU A 527 1.95 -7.81 -3.02
N GLU A 528 2.68 -7.79 -1.89
CA GLU A 528 4.02 -7.22 -1.79
C GLU A 528 4.09 -5.83 -2.44
N THR A 529 3.21 -4.92 -2.01
CA THR A 529 3.24 -3.52 -2.47
C THR A 529 3.35 -2.55 -1.31
N PHE A 530 3.91 -1.37 -1.58
CA PHE A 530 3.90 -0.27 -0.63
C PHE A 530 3.77 1.09 -1.33
N MET A 531 3.36 2.10 -0.55
CA MET A 531 3.12 3.45 -1.03
C MET A 531 4.32 4.38 -0.77
N THR A 532 4.76 5.10 -1.80
CA THR A 532 5.70 6.22 -1.64
C THR A 532 5.00 7.46 -1.09
N PHE A 533 5.77 8.43 -0.56
CA PHE A 533 5.25 9.72 -0.11
C PHE A 533 4.61 10.54 -1.25
N ASP A 534 5.02 10.29 -2.50
CA ASP A 534 4.41 10.92 -3.66
C ASP A 534 3.00 10.35 -3.98
N GLY A 535 2.64 9.24 -3.32
CA GLY A 535 1.38 8.53 -3.41
C GLY A 535 1.36 7.42 -4.47
N ILE A 536 2.50 7.08 -5.08
CA ILE A 536 2.59 5.97 -6.04
C ILE A 536 2.67 4.66 -5.23
N ILE A 537 1.88 3.66 -5.61
CA ILE A 537 2.01 2.31 -5.06
C ILE A 537 2.91 1.49 -5.98
N THR A 538 3.93 0.87 -5.42
CA THR A 538 4.94 0.10 -6.15
C THR A 538 5.05 -1.31 -5.57
N HIS A 539 5.71 -2.23 -6.29
CA HIS A 539 5.81 -3.64 -5.91
C HIS A 539 7.24 -4.00 -5.53
N ASN A 540 7.36 -4.91 -4.58
CA ASN A 540 8.62 -5.26 -3.94
C ASN A 540 9.28 -6.43 -4.67
N THR A 541 10.45 -6.86 -4.20
CA THR A 541 11.12 -8.10 -4.62
C THR A 541 10.23 -9.32 -4.36
N MET A 542 9.80 -10.05 -5.42
CA MET A 542 8.97 -11.25 -5.22
C MET A 542 9.73 -12.26 -4.37
N ARG A 543 9.21 -12.63 -3.21
CA ARG A 543 9.68 -13.85 -2.53
C ARG A 543 8.77 -15.00 -2.89
N THR A 544 9.18 -15.83 -3.84
CA THR A 544 8.43 -17.02 -4.27
C THR A 544 8.09 -18.01 -3.13
N PHE A 545 8.75 -17.93 -1.98
CA PHE A 545 8.40 -18.71 -0.78
C PHE A 545 7.09 -18.29 -0.08
N HIS A 546 6.63 -17.04 -0.22
CA HIS A 546 5.36 -16.59 0.38
C HIS A 546 4.12 -16.90 -0.48
N TYR A 547 4.32 -17.27 -1.75
CA TYR A 547 3.21 -17.50 -2.70
C TYR A 547 2.54 -18.88 -2.54
N ALA A 548 3.17 -19.84 -1.86
CA ALA A 548 2.63 -21.20 -1.71
C ALA A 548 1.41 -21.29 -0.76
N GLY A 549 0.93 -20.17 -0.18
CA GLY A 549 -0.23 -20.18 0.73
C GLY A 549 -1.16 -18.97 0.63
N VAL A 550 -0.95 -18.04 -0.31
CA VAL A 550 -1.78 -16.84 -0.46
C VAL A 550 -2.76 -17.05 -1.62
N ALA A 551 -4.04 -17.24 -1.28
CA ALA A 551 -5.13 -17.45 -2.24
C ALA A 551 -5.37 -16.28 -3.24
N GLU A 552 -4.74 -15.13 -3.04
CA GLU A 552 -5.00 -13.89 -3.79
C GLU A 552 -4.22 -13.76 -5.11
N ILE A 553 -3.20 -14.57 -5.39
CA ILE A 553 -2.38 -14.44 -6.60
C ILE A 553 -2.41 -15.74 -7.41
N ASP A 554 -3.01 -15.68 -8.59
CA ASP A 554 -2.93 -16.76 -9.58
C ASP A 554 -1.47 -16.85 -10.09
N VAL A 555 -0.70 -17.80 -9.54
CA VAL A 555 0.71 -18.03 -9.87
C VAL A 555 0.83 -18.74 -11.23
N THR A 556 0.33 -18.14 -12.30
CA THR A 556 0.42 -18.70 -13.66
C THR A 556 1.64 -18.16 -14.42
N LEU A 557 2.84 -18.19 -13.80
CA LEU A 557 4.12 -17.80 -14.42
C LEU A 557 4.78 -18.98 -15.16
N GLY A 558 4.01 -19.66 -16.01
CA GLY A 558 4.50 -20.66 -16.97
C GLY A 558 5.16 -20.08 -18.23
N LEU A 559 5.38 -18.76 -18.28
CA LEU A 559 5.85 -18.05 -19.48
C LEU A 559 7.27 -18.49 -19.96
N PRO A 560 8.26 -18.76 -19.08
CA PRO A 560 9.56 -19.26 -19.52
C PRO A 560 9.49 -20.62 -20.22
N ARG A 561 8.55 -21.49 -19.82
CA ARG A 561 8.30 -22.79 -20.46
C ARG A 561 7.72 -22.62 -21.86
N LEU A 562 6.88 -21.60 -22.04
CA LEU A 562 6.23 -21.27 -23.30
C LEU A 562 7.23 -20.72 -24.32
N ILE A 563 8.23 -19.95 -23.86
CA ILE A 563 9.36 -19.46 -24.68
C ILE A 563 10.27 -20.62 -25.12
N GLU A 564 10.58 -21.59 -24.26
CA GLU A 564 11.38 -22.78 -24.63
C GLU A 564 10.72 -23.64 -25.73
N ILE A 565 9.39 -23.77 -25.68
CA ILE A 565 8.59 -24.54 -26.64
C ILE A 565 8.46 -23.81 -27.99
N LEU A 566 8.26 -22.48 -27.96
CA LEU A 566 8.14 -21.65 -29.16
C LEU A 566 9.47 -21.45 -29.90
N ASP A 567 10.60 -21.31 -29.17
CA ASP A 567 11.93 -21.14 -29.77
C ASP A 567 12.62 -22.47 -30.16
N VAL A 568 11.95 -23.62 -29.96
CA VAL A 568 12.43 -24.98 -30.31
C VAL A 568 13.88 -25.20 -29.86
N ARG A 569 14.17 -24.92 -28.59
CA ARG A 569 15.53 -25.08 -28.05
C ARG A 569 15.96 -26.54 -28.13
N LYS A 570 17.19 -26.79 -28.63
CA LYS A 570 17.75 -28.14 -28.81
C LYS A 570 17.82 -28.98 -27.54
N ASN A 571 17.97 -28.36 -26.36
CA ASN A 571 17.99 -29.05 -25.06
C ASN A 571 17.04 -28.36 -24.07
N PRO A 572 15.85 -28.94 -23.78
CA PRO A 572 14.89 -28.36 -22.83
C PRO A 572 15.17 -28.76 -21.37
N SER A 573 14.88 -27.84 -20.44
CA SER A 573 15.19 -27.98 -19.02
C SER A 573 14.17 -28.84 -18.23
N THR A 574 12.95 -28.98 -18.73
CA THR A 574 11.95 -29.97 -18.26
C THR A 574 11.67 -30.99 -19.36
N PRO A 575 12.22 -32.23 -19.26
CA PRO A 575 12.08 -33.22 -20.31
C PRO A 575 10.67 -33.81 -20.31
N LEU A 576 10.06 -33.91 -21.49
CA LEU A 576 8.89 -34.75 -21.73
C LEU A 576 9.39 -36.15 -22.08
N MET A 577 8.82 -37.17 -21.45
CA MET A 577 9.09 -38.56 -21.82
C MET A 577 7.88 -39.11 -22.58
N THR A 578 8.06 -39.34 -23.88
CA THR A 578 7.11 -40.12 -24.66
C THR A 578 7.32 -41.60 -24.33
N ILE A 579 6.45 -42.15 -23.47
CA ILE A 579 6.47 -43.58 -23.14
C ILE A 579 5.89 -44.32 -24.35
N ARG A 580 6.76 -44.97 -25.12
CA ARG A 580 6.31 -45.88 -26.19
C ARG A 580 5.76 -47.14 -25.54
N LEU A 581 4.46 -47.37 -25.73
CA LEU A 581 3.79 -48.59 -25.32
C LEU A 581 4.31 -49.76 -26.16
N THR A 582 4.49 -50.94 -25.55
CA THR A 582 4.77 -52.19 -26.28
C THR A 582 3.64 -52.48 -27.28
N GLU A 583 3.91 -53.23 -28.35
CA GLU A 583 2.95 -53.42 -29.47
C GLU A 583 1.56 -53.89 -29.02
N GLU A 584 1.52 -54.70 -27.96
CA GLU A 584 0.32 -55.23 -27.30
C GLU A 584 -0.60 -54.16 -26.69
N TYR A 585 -0.05 -53.03 -26.22
CA TYR A 585 -0.79 -51.89 -25.64
C TYR A 585 -0.89 -50.70 -26.61
N ALA A 586 0.00 -50.61 -27.61
CA ALA A 586 0.11 -49.47 -28.52
C ALA A 586 -1.07 -49.32 -29.50
N LYS A 587 -1.68 -50.44 -29.94
CA LYS A 587 -2.73 -50.43 -30.99
C LYS A 587 -4.16 -50.30 -30.46
N ASN A 588 -4.36 -50.31 -29.13
CA ASN A 588 -5.69 -50.26 -28.53
C ASN A 588 -5.80 -49.16 -27.46
N ARG A 589 -6.68 -48.19 -27.71
CA ARG A 589 -6.89 -47.03 -26.83
C ARG A 589 -7.30 -47.40 -25.40
N LYS A 590 -8.06 -48.49 -25.20
CA LYS A 590 -8.44 -48.96 -23.84
C LYS A 590 -7.23 -49.51 -23.08
N LYS A 591 -6.36 -50.26 -23.76
CA LYS A 591 -5.11 -50.80 -23.19
C LYS A 591 -4.08 -49.70 -22.92
N ALA A 592 -3.97 -48.71 -23.80
CA ALA A 592 -3.14 -47.53 -23.56
C ALA A 592 -3.61 -46.74 -22.32
N ARG A 593 -4.94 -46.63 -22.12
CA ARG A 593 -5.54 -45.99 -20.94
C ARG A 593 -5.22 -46.75 -19.65
N GLU A 594 -5.18 -48.07 -19.70
CA GLU A 594 -4.80 -48.91 -18.56
C GLU A 594 -3.36 -48.62 -18.11
N VAL A 595 -2.42 -48.53 -19.05
CA VAL A 595 -1.03 -48.17 -18.73
C VAL A 595 -0.94 -46.75 -18.18
N ALA A 596 -1.69 -45.79 -18.74
CA ALA A 596 -1.74 -44.42 -18.24
C ALA A 596 -2.28 -44.37 -16.80
N ASN A 597 -3.38 -45.08 -16.50
CA ASN A 597 -3.96 -45.13 -15.15
C ASN A 597 -3.02 -45.77 -14.11
N ARG A 598 -2.09 -46.64 -14.52
CA ARG A 598 -1.09 -47.26 -13.62
C ARG A 598 0.07 -46.32 -13.28
N ILE A 599 0.35 -45.34 -14.13
CA ILE A 599 1.42 -44.36 -13.96
C ILE A 599 0.89 -43.09 -13.27
N GLU A 600 -0.37 -42.74 -13.53
CA GLU A 600 -1.03 -41.56 -12.99
C GLU A 600 -1.36 -41.72 -11.49
N ALA A 601 -0.82 -40.82 -10.66
CA ALA A 601 -1.22 -40.73 -9.26
C ALA A 601 -2.73 -40.39 -9.17
N THR A 602 -3.44 -41.04 -8.26
CA THR A 602 -4.89 -40.84 -8.06
C THR A 602 -5.16 -40.63 -6.58
N TYR A 603 -5.68 -39.46 -6.21
CA TYR A 603 -6.04 -39.08 -4.86
C TYR A 603 -7.52 -39.32 -4.59
N ILE A 604 -7.93 -39.32 -3.32
CA ILE A 604 -9.32 -39.63 -2.94
C ILE A 604 -10.32 -38.62 -3.51
N LEU A 605 -9.93 -37.33 -3.57
CA LEU A 605 -10.74 -36.25 -4.14
C LEU A 605 -10.90 -36.38 -5.67
N ASP A 606 -10.04 -37.14 -6.35
CA ASP A 606 -10.16 -37.39 -7.80
C ASP A 606 -11.25 -38.43 -8.12
N ILE A 607 -11.68 -39.21 -7.11
CA ILE A 607 -12.55 -40.37 -7.28
C ILE A 607 -13.74 -40.43 -6.31
N ALA A 608 -13.83 -39.50 -5.36
CA ALA A 608 -14.90 -39.43 -4.38
C ALA A 608 -15.11 -38.00 -3.85
N ASP A 609 -16.37 -37.69 -3.52
CA ASP A 609 -16.71 -36.52 -2.72
C ASP A 609 -16.54 -36.85 -1.24
N VAL A 610 -15.87 -35.98 -0.48
CA VAL A 610 -15.52 -36.23 0.93
C VAL A 610 -16.16 -35.16 1.79
N SER A 611 -17.05 -35.58 2.69
CA SER A 611 -17.74 -34.70 3.64
C SER A 611 -17.48 -35.16 5.07
N THR A 612 -17.59 -34.24 6.03
CA THR A 612 -17.31 -34.52 7.45
C THR A 612 -18.57 -34.29 8.26
N ASP A 613 -19.05 -35.30 8.95
CA ASP A 613 -20.11 -35.16 9.95
C ASP A 613 -19.46 -34.92 11.32
N ILE A 614 -19.46 -33.66 11.73
CA ILE A 614 -18.82 -33.19 12.97
C ILE A 614 -19.59 -33.68 14.21
N ARG A 615 -20.91 -33.95 14.12
CA ARG A 615 -21.69 -34.41 15.27
C ARG A 615 -21.37 -35.84 15.65
N ASN A 616 -21.14 -36.67 14.63
CA ASN A 616 -20.82 -38.09 14.80
C ASN A 616 -19.33 -38.39 14.69
N LEU A 617 -18.50 -37.36 14.42
CA LEU A 617 -17.05 -37.47 14.20
C LEU A 617 -16.68 -38.52 13.13
N VAL A 618 -17.45 -38.58 12.05
CA VAL A 618 -17.21 -39.50 10.93
C VAL A 618 -16.91 -38.75 9.63
N ILE A 619 -16.02 -39.31 8.81
CA ILE A 619 -15.74 -38.84 7.46
C ILE A 619 -16.57 -39.70 6.49
N ILE A 620 -17.43 -39.06 5.71
CA ILE A 620 -18.28 -39.70 4.71
C ILE A 620 -17.61 -39.52 3.35
N VAL A 621 -17.19 -40.64 2.75
CA VAL A 621 -16.61 -40.69 1.41
C VAL A 621 -17.67 -41.24 0.46
N ASN A 622 -18.16 -40.39 -0.45
CA ASN A 622 -19.13 -40.72 -1.48
C ASN A 622 -18.42 -40.96 -2.82
N PRO A 623 -18.21 -42.22 -3.24
CA PRO A 623 -17.41 -42.50 -4.44
C PRO A 623 -18.14 -42.09 -5.73
N ASP A 624 -17.42 -41.46 -6.66
CA ASP A 624 -17.94 -41.16 -8.00
C ASP A 624 -17.78 -42.41 -8.89
N GLU A 625 -18.89 -43.10 -9.14
CA GLU A 625 -18.91 -44.31 -9.98
C GLU A 625 -18.31 -44.10 -11.38
N LYS A 626 -18.44 -42.91 -11.98
CA LYS A 626 -17.89 -42.63 -13.31
C LYS A 626 -16.39 -42.40 -13.25
N ALA A 627 -15.87 -41.76 -12.20
CA ALA A 627 -14.43 -41.61 -11.98
C ALA A 627 -13.78 -42.97 -11.70
N LEU A 628 -14.42 -43.80 -10.88
CA LEU A 628 -13.96 -45.15 -10.56
C LEU A 628 -13.91 -46.08 -11.77
N ARG A 629 -14.98 -46.14 -12.58
CA ARG A 629 -14.98 -46.92 -13.82
C ARG A 629 -13.91 -46.48 -14.81
N ARG A 630 -13.56 -45.19 -14.84
CA ARG A 630 -12.53 -44.64 -15.72
C ARG A 630 -11.12 -45.00 -15.28
N LYS A 631 -10.90 -45.08 -13.97
CA LYS A 631 -9.63 -45.46 -13.33
C LYS A 631 -9.48 -46.98 -13.17
N GLY A 632 -10.56 -47.74 -13.35
CA GLY A 632 -10.57 -49.20 -13.17
C GLY A 632 -10.50 -49.61 -11.71
N LEU A 633 -11.00 -48.76 -10.81
CA LEU A 633 -10.97 -48.98 -9.36
C LEU A 633 -12.35 -49.39 -8.85
N THR A 634 -12.36 -50.23 -7.83
CA THR A 634 -13.56 -50.64 -7.11
C THR A 634 -13.65 -49.94 -5.75
N VAL A 635 -14.88 -49.77 -5.23
CA VAL A 635 -15.12 -49.18 -3.90
C VAL A 635 -14.40 -49.97 -2.80
N GLU A 636 -14.31 -51.30 -2.96
CA GLU A 636 -13.64 -52.19 -2.02
C GLU A 636 -12.11 -51.97 -1.98
N GLU A 637 -11.48 -51.66 -3.12
CA GLU A 637 -10.05 -51.33 -3.18
C GLU A 637 -9.74 -49.98 -2.54
N ILE A 638 -10.64 -49.00 -2.69
CA ILE A 638 -10.54 -47.70 -2.01
C ILE A 638 -10.61 -47.92 -0.50
N ARG A 639 -11.62 -48.67 -0.04
CA ARG A 639 -11.83 -48.98 1.37
C ARG A 639 -10.58 -49.62 1.99
N LYS A 640 -10.05 -50.68 1.38
CA LYS A 640 -8.82 -51.36 1.86
C LYS A 640 -7.60 -50.44 1.90
N LYS A 641 -7.46 -49.52 0.95
CA LYS A 641 -6.36 -48.55 0.96
C LYS A 641 -6.51 -47.52 2.07
N ILE A 642 -7.72 -47.04 2.32
CA ILE A 642 -8.03 -46.09 3.40
C ILE A 642 -7.81 -46.73 4.77
N GLU A 643 -8.31 -47.94 4.99
CA GLU A 643 -8.10 -48.72 6.23
C GLU A 643 -6.60 -48.94 6.49
N LYS A 644 -5.84 -49.30 5.45
CA LYS A 644 -4.39 -49.48 5.55
C LYS A 644 -3.63 -48.19 5.85
N SER A 645 -4.09 -47.04 5.35
CA SER A 645 -3.43 -45.75 5.59
C SER A 645 -3.80 -45.12 6.94
N LEU A 646 -5.01 -45.35 7.44
CA LEU A 646 -5.52 -44.70 8.66
C LEU A 646 -5.31 -45.53 9.94
N LYS A 647 -4.91 -46.81 9.85
CA LYS A 647 -4.71 -47.72 11.00
C LYS A 647 -5.91 -47.73 11.98
N THR A 648 -7.12 -47.79 11.44
CA THR A 648 -8.36 -47.92 12.21
C THR A 648 -9.17 -49.07 11.62
N GLU A 649 -9.73 -49.91 12.50
CA GLU A 649 -10.71 -50.95 12.16
C GLU A 649 -12.00 -50.34 11.59
#